data_AF-A0A428SH77-F1
#
_entry.id   AF-A0A428SH77-F1
#
_cell.length_a   1.000
_cell.length_b   1.000
_cell.length_c   1.000
_cell.angle_alpha   90.00
_cell.angle_beta   90.00
_cell.angle_gamma   90.00
#
_symmetry.space_group_name_H-M   'P 1'
#
loop_
_entity.id
_entity.type
_entity.pdbx_description
1 polymer ?
#
loop_
_entity_poly.entity_id
_entity_poly.type
_entity_poly.pdbx_seq_one_letter_code
_entity_poly.pdbx_strand_id
1 'polypeptide(L)'
;MASVKEFKVIIAGGGIAGLTLANMLEKFDLDYVVLEGHSEISPAVGASIGMFPNGLRILDQLGCYEPIKELFGGSIPYEKTYTRDENGQVIYDMPGFFNHLEKRAVRGVMTALGNKLEPGYFDPKEPESVPCYYCCSFGIARGVPGWTSGEQHVVTGRGRSQLVVSGPEDRVYWFMFEKLPETKYGKDIPWYSKEDEAEFVKRNWTHKPNPIGGQGANGAMESCAELMNALLRTRDSRGGNLTSLTDEEVEGIFNQTQSARHVRAVEIVKRAHDQQSLFAYENAAISTIVCKFTQPLSGGESLLSLLSGAYVAGSVVEKLPVPYRPRAIPFRDELPAQPIDPRVHGVVKKVFIGSMGLLYFVSRKAFRLPFSEIDNWSKSAMTLKWFGNTRARDIFNLFISTLAVPITDADPSARVHLWNFLPQLISPLVIYAIEASRTGNQATPLALPLLFSVGMQIQGISGIGPLYSILSALFSYEMPTGRAVPVEVVKSLVPAVTLGYVVPTIVALAPTPNANAWHNWLGIWQFAPPLFNVLAMGISAGLRMWNGKRQPKKEDDQTIYDRYKRKDVELLKMVYTYAFAVQATAHIASLAYAWQHPGINIYKTFLGLPNPFKAEWGLSTLIEKLAVFFRTCEAAKAALGVIAGQFLVGSGATWAGLWYWREDKIAGLMRE
;
A
#
# COMPACT_ATOMS: atom_id res chain seq x y z
N MET A 1 55.47 -16.15 24.76
CA MET A 1 54.22 -16.57 24.09
C MET A 1 53.18 -15.53 24.42
N ALA A 2 52.54 -14.91 23.41
CA ALA A 2 51.45 -13.97 23.67
C ALA A 2 50.28 -14.72 24.34
N SER A 3 49.73 -14.19 25.43
CA SER A 3 48.62 -14.83 26.14
C SER A 3 47.40 -14.90 25.23
N VAL A 4 46.78 -16.08 25.09
CA VAL A 4 45.49 -16.22 24.40
C VAL A 4 44.48 -15.34 25.12
N LYS A 5 43.90 -14.36 24.42
CA LYS A 5 42.84 -13.52 24.99
C LYS A 5 41.50 -14.23 24.78
N GLU A 6 40.87 -14.63 25.88
CA GLU A 6 39.50 -15.13 25.83
C GLU A 6 38.54 -14.01 25.36
N PHE A 7 37.50 -14.41 24.64
CA PHE A 7 36.51 -13.48 24.12
C PHE A 7 35.50 -13.13 25.20
N LYS A 8 35.34 -11.84 25.49
CA LYS A 8 34.33 -11.33 26.42
C LYS A 8 33.75 -10.01 25.92
N VAL A 9 32.43 -9.87 25.96
CA VAL A 9 31.72 -8.63 25.60
C VAL A 9 31.42 -7.80 26.84
N ILE A 10 31.76 -6.52 26.81
CA ILE A 10 31.41 -5.58 27.88
C ILE A 10 30.26 -4.71 27.40
N ILE A 11 29.14 -4.71 28.14
CA ILE A 11 27.91 -3.97 27.81
C ILE A 11 27.71 -2.86 28.84
N ALA A 12 27.92 -1.61 28.43
CA ALA A 12 27.64 -0.45 29.27
C ALA A 12 26.17 0.00 29.14
N GLY A 13 25.35 -0.30 30.15
CA GLY A 13 23.96 0.10 30.33
C GLY A 13 22.99 -1.09 30.39
N GLY A 14 22.23 -1.20 31.48
CA GLY A 14 21.17 -2.21 31.70
C GLY A 14 19.80 -1.82 31.15
N GLY A 15 19.77 -0.96 30.12
CA GLY A 15 18.56 -0.58 29.40
C GLY A 15 18.08 -1.67 28.42
N ILE A 16 17.05 -1.37 27.63
CA ILE A 16 16.48 -2.33 26.65
C ILE A 16 17.54 -2.89 25.72
N ALA A 17 18.40 -2.04 25.15
CA ALA A 17 19.45 -2.46 24.22
C ALA A 17 20.44 -3.42 24.89
N GLY A 18 20.99 -3.03 26.04
CA GLY A 18 21.99 -3.83 26.75
C GLY A 18 21.47 -5.18 27.21
N LEU A 19 20.25 -5.22 27.77
CA LEU A 19 19.62 -6.49 28.17
C LEU A 19 19.24 -7.37 26.97
N THR A 20 18.82 -6.77 25.86
CA THR A 20 18.55 -7.52 24.63
C THR A 20 19.82 -8.18 24.11
N LEU A 21 20.93 -7.43 24.04
CA LEU A 21 22.22 -7.95 23.61
C LEU A 21 22.74 -9.04 24.56
N ALA A 22 22.63 -8.85 25.87
CA ALA A 22 23.01 -9.85 26.86
C ALA A 22 22.26 -11.19 26.63
N ASN A 23 20.94 -11.15 26.46
CA ASN A 23 20.15 -12.35 26.18
C ASN A 23 20.52 -13.00 24.84
N MET A 24 20.87 -12.21 23.82
CA MET A 24 21.38 -12.75 22.55
C MET A 24 22.72 -13.47 22.76
N LEU A 25 23.68 -12.87 23.45
CA LEU A 25 24.98 -13.46 23.73
C LEU A 25 24.86 -14.77 24.51
N GLU A 26 23.98 -14.80 25.50
CA GLU A 26 23.68 -16.00 26.30
C GLU A 26 23.12 -17.15 25.44
N LYS A 27 22.21 -16.87 24.50
CA LYS A 27 21.67 -17.88 23.57
C LYS A 27 22.74 -18.54 22.70
N PHE A 28 23.88 -17.88 22.51
CA PHE A 28 24.99 -18.36 21.69
C PHE A 28 26.23 -18.76 22.51
N ASP A 29 26.09 -18.87 23.82
CA ASP A 29 27.15 -19.26 24.76
C ASP A 29 28.40 -18.35 24.64
N LEU A 30 28.16 -17.04 24.57
CA LEU A 30 29.22 -16.02 24.51
C LEU A 30 29.33 -15.31 25.85
N ASP A 31 30.54 -15.22 26.40
CA ASP A 31 30.81 -14.56 27.68
C ASP A 31 30.61 -13.03 27.59
N TYR A 32 29.96 -12.46 28.59
CA TYR A 32 29.70 -11.02 28.68
C TYR A 32 29.61 -10.50 30.10
N VAL A 33 29.59 -9.17 30.23
CA VAL A 33 29.35 -8.45 31.48
C VAL A 33 28.49 -7.21 31.21
N VAL A 34 27.54 -6.91 32.10
CA VAL A 34 26.63 -5.74 31.98
C VAL A 34 26.90 -4.77 33.12
N LEU A 35 27.09 -3.50 32.79
CA LEU A 35 27.45 -2.41 33.70
C LEU A 35 26.28 -1.42 33.77
N GLU A 36 25.69 -1.18 34.94
CA GLU A 36 24.58 -0.22 35.11
C GLU A 36 25.02 0.94 36.01
N GLY A 37 24.68 2.18 35.61
CA GLY A 37 25.04 3.39 36.32
C GLY A 37 24.10 3.73 37.48
N HIS A 38 22.88 3.20 37.47
CA HIS A 38 21.95 3.30 38.60
C HIS A 38 22.24 2.28 39.70
N SER A 39 21.95 2.64 40.95
CA SER A 39 22.05 1.74 42.11
C SER A 39 21.04 0.58 42.06
N GLU A 40 19.98 0.74 41.26
CA GLU A 40 18.99 -0.28 40.97
C GLU A 40 18.95 -0.52 39.46
N ILE A 41 18.83 -1.78 39.05
CA ILE A 41 18.62 -2.12 37.64
C ILE A 41 17.15 -1.84 37.30
N SER A 42 16.91 -0.80 36.49
CA SER A 42 15.58 -0.32 36.09
C SER A 42 14.72 0.26 37.21
N PRO A 43 15.08 1.43 37.78
CA PRO A 43 14.19 2.17 38.67
C PRO A 43 12.86 2.50 37.97
N ALA A 44 11.77 2.62 38.73
CA ALA A 44 10.41 2.90 38.22
C ALA A 44 10.24 4.37 37.76
N VAL A 45 11.17 4.89 36.96
CA VAL A 45 11.29 6.31 36.56
C VAL A 45 10.98 6.59 35.08
N GLY A 46 10.57 5.58 34.30
CA GLY A 46 10.22 5.75 32.88
C GLY A 46 8.72 5.68 32.61
N ALA A 47 8.18 6.61 31.80
CA ALA A 47 6.74 6.70 31.53
C ALA A 47 6.15 5.47 30.81
N SER A 48 6.60 5.15 29.60
CA SER A 48 6.19 3.96 28.84
C SER A 48 6.99 3.84 27.55
N ILE A 49 7.04 2.64 26.95
CA ILE A 49 7.71 2.37 25.68
C ILE A 49 6.74 1.60 24.77
N GLY A 50 6.50 2.17 23.59
CA GLY A 50 5.76 1.49 22.52
C GLY A 50 6.60 0.35 21.96
N MET A 51 6.07 -0.85 22.03
CA MET A 51 6.70 -2.04 21.47
C MET A 51 5.91 -2.41 20.21
N PHE A 52 6.60 -2.56 19.09
CA PHE A 52 6.02 -2.77 17.75
C PHE A 52 6.47 -4.09 17.13
N PRO A 53 5.82 -4.57 16.05
CA PRO A 53 6.08 -5.90 15.49
C PRO A 53 7.55 -6.20 15.21
N ASN A 54 8.32 -5.20 14.75
CA ASN A 54 9.75 -5.31 14.48
C ASN A 54 10.61 -5.54 15.75
N GLY A 55 10.33 -4.85 16.84
CA GLY A 55 11.13 -5.02 18.05
C GLY A 55 10.78 -6.31 18.78
N LEU A 56 9.50 -6.55 18.97
CA LEU A 56 9.09 -7.77 19.65
C LEU A 56 9.38 -9.00 18.81
N ARG A 57 9.45 -8.86 17.47
CA ARG A 57 10.38 -9.57 16.58
C ARG A 57 11.34 -10.55 17.23
N ILE A 58 12.30 -9.85 17.82
CA ILE A 58 13.52 -10.31 18.41
C ILE A 58 13.21 -10.89 19.80
N LEU A 59 12.31 -10.27 20.56
CA LEU A 59 11.89 -10.79 21.86
C LEU A 59 11.24 -12.18 21.78
N ASP A 60 10.54 -12.50 20.68
CA ASP A 60 9.98 -13.84 20.43
C ASP A 60 11.11 -14.85 20.12
N GLN A 61 12.15 -14.45 19.38
CA GLN A 61 13.36 -15.28 19.18
C GLN A 61 14.10 -15.55 20.50
N LEU A 62 14.04 -14.60 21.44
CA LEU A 62 14.66 -14.72 22.75
C LEU A 62 13.79 -15.50 23.75
N GLY A 63 12.50 -15.72 23.46
CA GLY A 63 11.54 -16.39 24.36
C GLY A 63 10.87 -15.45 25.37
N CYS A 64 11.06 -14.13 25.25
CA CYS A 64 10.49 -13.13 26.14
C CYS A 64 9.04 -12.74 25.76
N TYR A 65 8.57 -13.14 24.58
CA TYR A 65 7.27 -12.70 24.06
C TYR A 65 6.05 -13.19 24.86
N GLU A 66 5.93 -14.48 25.16
CA GLU A 66 4.77 -15.00 25.92
C GLU A 66 4.73 -14.44 27.36
N PRO A 67 5.85 -14.37 28.11
CA PRO A 67 5.86 -13.71 29.41
C PRO A 67 5.45 -12.23 29.35
N ILE A 68 5.86 -11.51 28.29
CA ILE A 68 5.41 -10.14 28.05
C ILE A 68 3.89 -10.09 27.87
N LYS A 69 3.33 -10.97 27.05
CA LYS A 69 1.88 -11.01 26.79
C LYS A 69 1.07 -11.33 28.04
N GLU A 70 1.58 -12.16 28.94
CA GLU A 70 0.95 -12.48 30.22
C GLU A 70 0.82 -11.27 31.15
N LEU A 71 1.80 -10.34 31.13
CA LEU A 71 1.72 -9.08 31.89
C LEU A 71 0.52 -8.20 31.50
N PHE A 72 -0.06 -8.44 30.33
CA PHE A 72 -1.24 -7.75 29.81
C PHE A 72 -2.54 -8.55 29.97
N GLY A 73 -2.53 -9.58 30.83
CA GLY A 73 -3.70 -10.44 31.02
C GLY A 73 -4.00 -11.31 29.80
N GLY A 74 -3.01 -11.57 28.94
CA GLY A 74 -3.15 -12.41 27.75
C GLY A 74 -3.74 -11.71 26.52
N SER A 75 -4.15 -10.44 26.63
CA SER A 75 -4.65 -9.60 25.54
C SER A 75 -3.71 -8.40 25.29
N ILE A 76 -3.83 -7.76 24.13
CA ILE A 76 -3.11 -6.51 23.83
C ILE A 76 -4.03 -5.36 24.25
N PRO A 77 -3.60 -4.40 25.08
CA PRO A 77 -4.45 -3.36 25.67
C PRO A 77 -4.81 -2.22 24.68
N TYR A 78 -4.84 -2.49 23.38
CA TYR A 78 -5.02 -1.49 22.32
C TYR A 78 -6.08 -1.94 21.33
N GLU A 79 -7.31 -1.98 21.84
CA GLU A 79 -8.49 -2.40 21.08
C GLU A 79 -8.95 -1.31 20.12
N LYS A 80 -8.68 -0.02 20.41
CA LYS A 80 -9.18 1.06 19.56
C LYS A 80 -8.28 2.29 19.55
N THR A 81 -7.96 2.79 18.36
CA THR A 81 -7.14 3.99 18.15
C THR A 81 -8.00 5.11 17.58
N TYR A 82 -8.06 6.27 18.23
CA TYR A 82 -8.74 7.47 17.74
C TYR A 82 -7.74 8.52 17.28
N THR A 83 -8.04 9.16 16.16
CA THR A 83 -7.42 10.44 15.78
C THR A 83 -8.42 11.56 16.03
N ARG A 84 -7.99 12.60 16.75
CA ARG A 84 -8.82 13.74 17.14
C ARG A 84 -8.24 15.06 16.66
N ASP A 85 -9.12 16.03 16.44
CA ASP A 85 -8.73 17.40 16.17
C ASP A 85 -8.41 18.17 17.47
N GLU A 86 -7.99 19.43 17.33
CA GLU A 86 -7.64 20.31 18.45
C GLU A 86 -8.81 20.62 19.40
N ASN A 87 -10.06 20.36 18.98
CA ASN A 87 -11.26 20.53 19.79
C ASN A 87 -11.70 19.21 20.48
N GLY A 88 -10.93 18.13 20.30
CA GLY A 88 -11.22 16.81 20.83
C GLY A 88 -12.26 16.02 20.02
N GLN A 89 -12.71 16.54 18.87
CA GLN A 89 -13.64 15.84 17.99
C GLN A 89 -12.91 14.71 17.27
N VAL A 90 -13.54 13.54 17.19
CA VAL A 90 -12.99 12.39 16.47
C VAL A 90 -13.00 12.69 14.98
N ILE A 91 -11.80 12.74 14.40
CA ILE A 91 -11.60 12.82 12.95
C ILE A 91 -11.82 11.43 12.34
N TYR A 92 -11.29 10.39 13.01
CA TYR A 92 -11.38 8.99 12.57
C TYR A 92 -11.02 8.02 13.73
N ASP A 93 -11.52 6.79 13.68
CA ASP A 93 -11.18 5.71 14.62
C ASP A 93 -10.84 4.39 13.90
N MET A 94 -9.79 3.71 14.38
CA MET A 94 -9.37 2.38 13.92
C MET A 94 -9.52 1.35 15.04
N PRO A 95 -10.44 0.39 14.90
CA PRO A 95 -10.49 -0.76 15.79
C PRO A 95 -9.32 -1.72 15.51
N GLY A 96 -8.79 -2.34 16.56
CA GLY A 96 -7.81 -3.41 16.49
C GLY A 96 -6.49 -3.06 15.80
N PHE A 97 -6.03 -1.81 15.87
CA PHE A 97 -4.80 -1.36 15.21
C PHE A 97 -3.60 -2.32 15.42
N PHE A 98 -3.42 -2.84 16.63
CA PHE A 98 -2.33 -3.78 16.93
C PHE A 98 -2.59 -5.23 16.48
N ASN A 99 -3.85 -5.61 16.32
CA ASN A 99 -4.25 -6.91 15.78
C ASN A 99 -4.09 -6.93 14.25
N HIS A 100 -4.28 -5.80 13.55
CA HIS A 100 -3.89 -5.62 12.15
C HIS A 100 -2.40 -5.85 11.91
N LEU A 101 -1.60 -5.58 12.95
CA LEU A 101 -0.15 -5.70 12.98
C LEU A 101 0.33 -6.96 13.70
N GLU A 102 -0.58 -7.90 14.02
CA GLU A 102 -0.45 -8.96 15.04
C GLU A 102 1.02 -9.33 15.36
N LYS A 103 1.48 -9.24 16.61
CA LYS A 103 0.75 -9.30 17.86
C LYS A 103 1.71 -8.91 18.96
N ARG A 104 2.15 -7.67 19.09
CA ARG A 104 3.31 -7.47 19.93
C ARG A 104 3.27 -6.13 20.67
N ALA A 105 3.12 -6.20 21.99
CA ALA A 105 3.26 -5.07 22.88
C ALA A 105 3.81 -5.51 24.26
N VAL A 106 4.68 -4.63 24.77
CA VAL A 106 5.02 -4.29 26.15
C VAL A 106 6.28 -4.87 26.82
N ARG A 107 6.69 -4.16 27.88
CA ARG A 107 7.88 -4.22 28.72
C ARG A 107 7.58 -5.01 30.00
N GLY A 108 8.55 -5.84 30.35
CA GLY A 108 8.64 -6.64 31.57
C GLY A 108 9.10 -8.04 31.19
N VAL A 109 9.97 -8.67 32.01
CA VAL A 109 10.62 -9.99 31.80
C VAL A 109 12.01 -9.98 31.12
N MET A 110 12.92 -9.13 31.58
CA MET A 110 14.37 -9.35 31.37
C MET A 110 15.20 -9.18 32.66
N THR A 111 14.55 -9.26 33.82
CA THR A 111 15.09 -8.83 35.13
C THR A 111 15.89 -9.92 35.86
N ALA A 112 16.05 -11.12 35.31
CA ALA A 112 16.61 -12.23 36.10
C ALA A 112 18.15 -12.33 36.08
N LEU A 113 18.89 -11.69 35.16
CA LEU A 113 20.27 -12.13 34.89
C LEU A 113 21.38 -11.07 34.82
N GLY A 114 21.07 -9.78 34.97
CA GLY A 114 22.04 -8.70 34.72
C GLY A 114 22.97 -8.33 35.88
N ASN A 115 23.27 -9.24 36.81
CA ASN A 115 24.07 -8.93 38.00
C ASN A 115 25.58 -9.05 37.71
N LYS A 116 26.27 -7.93 37.44
CA LYS A 116 27.61 -7.53 37.98
C LYS A 116 28.48 -6.64 37.05
N LEU A 117 28.89 -5.43 37.53
CA LEU A 117 30.28 -4.85 37.46
C LEU A 117 30.70 -3.71 36.46
N GLU A 118 30.20 -2.46 36.60
CA GLU A 118 30.97 -1.18 36.56
C GLU A 118 31.70 -0.56 35.29
N PRO A 119 31.84 0.80 35.21
CA PRO A 119 31.58 1.66 34.02
C PRO A 119 32.74 2.55 33.48
N GLY A 120 32.62 3.04 32.21
CA GLY A 120 33.38 4.19 31.67
C GLY A 120 33.72 4.27 30.15
N TYR A 121 32.82 4.00 29.20
CA TYR A 121 33.23 3.49 27.86
C TYR A 121 32.94 4.29 26.55
N PHE A 122 32.34 5.50 26.49
CA PHE A 122 31.99 6.11 25.18
C PHE A 122 32.70 7.41 24.77
N ASP A 123 32.92 7.56 23.44
CA ASP A 123 33.64 8.63 22.72
C ASP A 123 32.83 9.95 22.62
N PRO A 124 33.44 11.15 22.82
CA PRO A 124 32.73 12.43 22.95
C PRO A 124 32.10 13.06 21.70
N LYS A 125 32.34 12.58 20.46
CA LYS A 125 31.98 13.34 19.23
C LYS A 125 30.72 12.87 18.48
N GLU A 126 30.18 11.71 18.81
CA GLU A 126 28.97 11.16 18.17
C GLU A 126 27.65 11.98 18.40
N PRO A 127 27.45 12.71 19.52
CA PRO A 127 26.20 13.42 19.79
C PRO A 127 25.93 14.70 18.97
N GLU A 128 26.94 15.32 18.33
CA GLU A 128 26.82 16.71 17.85
C GLU A 128 25.94 16.89 16.59
N SER A 129 25.58 15.81 15.88
CA SER A 129 24.87 15.89 14.59
C SER A 129 23.38 15.55 14.63
N VAL A 130 22.84 15.12 15.77
CA VAL A 130 21.44 14.66 15.88
C VAL A 130 20.50 15.86 15.98
N PRO A 131 19.57 16.07 15.01
CA PRO A 131 18.63 17.18 15.04
C PRO A 131 17.46 16.90 16.01
N CYS A 132 17.10 17.92 16.79
CA CYS A 132 15.94 17.96 17.65
C CYS A 132 14.98 19.05 17.17
N TYR A 133 13.81 18.65 16.67
CA TYR A 133 12.78 19.56 16.12
C TYR A 133 11.66 19.88 17.12
N TYR A 134 11.50 19.06 18.16
CA TYR A 134 10.36 19.08 19.07
C TYR A 134 10.81 18.81 20.51
N CYS A 135 10.16 19.43 21.49
CA CYS A 135 10.34 19.10 22.90
C CYS A 135 9.26 18.13 23.42
N CYS A 136 9.51 17.59 24.62
CA CYS A 136 8.87 16.39 25.17
C CYS A 136 8.65 16.47 26.68
N SER A 137 7.43 16.20 27.18
CA SER A 137 7.11 16.08 28.62
C SER A 137 6.07 15.01 28.85
N PHE A 138 6.46 13.83 29.30
CA PHE A 138 5.59 12.66 29.38
C PHE A 138 5.19 12.33 30.82
N GLY A 139 4.21 11.45 30.99
CA GLY A 139 3.92 10.93 32.32
C GLY A 139 3.00 9.72 32.38
N ILE A 140 2.73 9.31 33.62
CA ILE A 140 1.84 8.20 33.97
C ILE A 140 0.75 8.75 34.87
N ALA A 141 -0.51 8.55 34.52
CA ALA A 141 -1.66 8.74 35.38
C ALA A 141 -2.24 7.37 35.79
N ARG A 142 -3.02 7.33 36.87
CA ARG A 142 -3.75 6.14 37.35
C ARG A 142 -5.17 6.53 37.70
N GLY A 143 -6.15 5.68 37.38
CA GLY A 143 -7.56 5.91 37.74
C GLY A 143 -8.15 7.17 37.10
N VAL A 144 -7.83 7.42 35.83
CA VAL A 144 -8.31 8.63 35.12
C VAL A 144 -9.83 8.53 34.92
N PRO A 145 -10.65 9.40 35.55
CA PRO A 145 -12.10 9.30 35.46
C PRO A 145 -12.58 9.45 34.01
N GLY A 146 -13.41 8.52 33.55
CA GLY A 146 -13.97 8.54 32.20
C GLY A 146 -13.03 8.07 31.09
N TRP A 147 -11.81 7.60 31.42
CA TRP A 147 -10.94 6.93 30.45
C TRP A 147 -11.38 5.49 30.23
N THR A 148 -11.55 5.09 28.97
CA THR A 148 -11.86 3.69 28.62
C THR A 148 -10.56 2.91 28.48
N SER A 149 -10.40 1.86 29.29
CA SER A 149 -9.27 0.94 29.13
C SER A 149 -9.29 0.30 27.75
N GLY A 150 -8.13 0.14 27.12
CA GLY A 150 -8.02 -0.39 25.76
C GLY A 150 -7.87 0.69 24.67
N GLU A 151 -8.11 1.96 25.00
CA GLU A 151 -8.08 3.04 24.01
C GLU A 151 -6.69 3.68 23.86
N GLN A 152 -6.39 4.12 22.63
CA GLN A 152 -5.28 4.97 22.24
C GLN A 152 -5.82 6.20 21.49
N HIS A 153 -5.31 7.39 21.81
CA HIS A 153 -5.77 8.65 21.24
C HIS A 153 -4.59 9.44 20.71
N VAL A 154 -4.64 9.82 19.43
CA VAL A 154 -3.74 10.79 18.82
C VAL A 154 -4.52 12.09 18.62
N VAL A 155 -4.04 13.20 19.16
CA VAL A 155 -4.66 14.53 18.97
C VAL A 155 -3.76 15.36 18.07
N THR A 156 -4.30 15.94 17.01
CA THR A 156 -3.57 16.80 16.06
C THR A 156 -3.78 18.27 16.36
N GLY A 157 -2.81 19.13 16.06
CA GLY A 157 -2.88 20.56 16.35
C GLY A 157 -1.79 21.37 15.67
N ARG A 158 -1.90 22.71 15.67
CA ARG A 158 -0.88 23.57 15.03
C ARG A 158 0.37 23.71 15.89
N GLY A 159 1.51 23.27 15.34
CA GLY A 159 2.80 23.23 16.03
C GLY A 159 2.85 22.23 17.18
N ARG A 160 1.82 21.39 17.34
CA ARG A 160 1.66 20.49 18.48
C ARG A 160 0.84 19.23 18.15
N SER A 161 1.02 18.15 18.89
CA SER A 161 0.16 16.94 18.82
C SER A 161 0.11 16.22 20.18
N GLN A 162 -0.74 15.20 20.37
CA GLN A 162 -0.87 14.35 21.58
C GLN A 162 -0.91 12.87 21.24
N LEU A 163 -0.45 12.04 22.18
CA LEU A 163 -0.61 10.60 22.20
C LEU A 163 -0.96 10.17 23.62
N VAL A 164 -2.16 9.63 23.84
CA VAL A 164 -2.60 9.10 25.14
C VAL A 164 -2.96 7.63 24.97
N VAL A 165 -2.47 6.77 25.84
CA VAL A 165 -2.39 5.33 25.61
C VAL A 165 -2.68 4.58 26.90
N SER A 166 -3.57 3.59 26.83
CA SER A 166 -3.87 2.72 27.96
C SER A 166 -2.66 1.86 28.38
N GLY A 167 -2.50 1.67 29.69
CA GLY A 167 -1.47 0.84 30.29
C GLY A 167 -2.07 -0.25 31.19
N PRO A 168 -1.24 -1.20 31.64
CA PRO A 168 -1.68 -2.25 32.56
C PRO A 168 -1.98 -1.64 33.94
N GLU A 169 -2.82 -2.32 34.73
CA GLU A 169 -3.22 -1.88 36.08
C GLU A 169 -3.85 -0.47 36.11
N ASP A 170 -4.74 -0.18 35.17
CA ASP A 170 -5.47 1.11 35.09
C ASP A 170 -4.55 2.35 35.00
N ARG A 171 -3.37 2.15 34.42
CA ARG A 171 -2.45 3.23 34.07
C ARG A 171 -2.86 3.88 32.76
N VAL A 172 -2.64 5.18 32.65
CA VAL A 172 -2.75 5.93 31.40
C VAL A 172 -1.42 6.62 31.13
N TYR A 173 -0.78 6.26 30.03
CA TYR A 173 0.43 6.89 29.56
C TYR A 173 0.06 8.05 28.66
N TRP A 174 0.60 9.23 28.93
CA TRP A 174 0.23 10.41 28.19
C TRP A 174 1.45 11.12 27.65
N PHE A 175 1.24 11.63 26.44
CA PHE A 175 2.22 12.33 25.65
C PHE A 175 1.59 13.41 24.76
N MET A 176 2.41 14.31 24.25
CA MET A 176 2.16 15.52 23.41
C MET A 176 3.48 15.93 22.78
N PHE A 177 3.51 16.88 21.90
CA PHE A 177 4.69 17.26 21.17
C PHE A 177 4.55 18.76 20.94
N GLU A 178 5.59 19.57 21.15
CA GLU A 178 5.59 21.00 20.80
C GLU A 178 6.82 21.29 19.93
N LYS A 179 6.60 21.97 18.80
CA LYS A 179 7.67 22.32 17.87
C LYS A 179 8.59 23.36 18.51
N LEU A 180 9.90 23.13 18.44
CA LEU A 180 10.87 24.12 18.88
C LEU A 180 10.86 25.31 17.91
N PRO A 181 11.06 26.55 18.41
CA PRO A 181 11.19 27.73 17.55
C PRO A 181 12.30 27.59 16.49
N GLU A 182 13.37 26.87 16.85
CA GLU A 182 14.49 26.54 15.99
C GLU A 182 14.90 25.08 16.22
N THR A 183 15.32 24.40 15.15
CA THR A 183 15.92 23.07 15.25
C THR A 183 17.23 23.16 16.04
N LYS A 184 17.35 22.36 17.11
CA LYS A 184 18.57 22.26 17.92
C LYS A 184 19.37 21.03 17.52
N TYR A 185 20.67 21.03 17.75
CA TYR A 185 21.57 19.92 17.39
C TYR A 185 22.46 19.55 18.56
N GLY A 186 22.58 18.26 18.85
CA GLY A 186 23.52 17.73 19.84
C GLY A 186 23.55 18.49 21.17
N LYS A 187 24.68 19.14 21.48
CA LYS A 187 24.88 19.89 22.75
C LYS A 187 24.00 21.12 22.94
N ASP A 188 23.42 21.64 21.86
CA ASP A 188 22.48 22.77 21.91
C ASP A 188 21.05 22.30 22.28
N ILE A 189 20.84 20.99 22.46
CA ILE A 189 19.61 20.43 22.99
C ILE A 189 19.59 20.70 24.51
N PRO A 190 18.66 21.53 25.01
CA PRO A 190 18.65 21.94 26.40
C PRO A 190 18.32 20.78 27.35
N TRP A 191 19.01 20.74 28.48
CA TRP A 191 18.60 19.95 29.64
C TRP A 191 17.51 20.72 30.39
N TYR A 192 16.32 20.14 30.49
CA TYR A 192 15.20 20.76 31.17
C TYR A 192 15.21 20.46 32.67
N SER A 193 15.11 21.51 33.48
CA SER A 193 14.94 21.44 34.93
C SER A 193 13.50 21.11 35.33
N LYS A 194 13.27 20.87 36.62
CA LYS A 194 11.92 20.69 37.18
C LYS A 194 11.09 21.97 37.08
N GLU A 195 11.74 23.12 37.12
CA GLU A 195 11.16 24.43 36.91
C GLU A 195 10.74 24.62 35.45
N ASP A 196 11.56 24.20 34.49
CA ASP A 196 11.21 24.20 33.05
C ASP A 196 10.03 23.26 32.78
N GLU A 197 10.00 22.09 33.42
CA GLU A 197 8.86 21.18 33.37
C GLU A 197 7.60 21.85 33.94
N ALA A 198 7.70 22.55 35.07
CA ALA A 198 6.59 23.26 35.69
C ALA A 198 6.08 24.47 34.86
N GLU A 199 6.98 25.20 34.21
CA GLU A 199 6.64 26.31 33.31
C GLU A 199 6.00 25.79 32.02
N PHE A 200 6.57 24.73 31.44
CA PHE A 200 5.96 23.99 30.34
C PHE A 200 4.55 23.53 30.72
N VAL A 201 4.42 22.97 31.92
CA VAL A 201 3.16 22.50 32.51
C VAL A 201 2.15 23.63 32.70
N LYS A 202 2.57 24.83 33.09
CA LYS A 202 1.71 26.01 33.25
C LYS A 202 1.27 26.60 31.92
N ARG A 203 2.20 26.75 30.97
CA ARG A 203 1.94 27.30 29.62
C ARG A 203 1.03 26.38 28.81
N ASN A 204 1.16 25.08 29.03
CA ASN A 204 0.45 24.02 28.34
C ASN A 204 -0.47 23.23 29.29
N TRP A 205 -1.02 23.86 30.36
CA TRP A 205 -1.86 23.17 31.36
C TRP A 205 -3.15 22.60 30.78
N THR A 206 -3.52 23.09 29.60
CA THR A 206 -4.38 22.42 28.63
C THR A 206 -3.50 21.67 27.62
N HIS A 207 -3.03 20.44 27.93
CA HIS A 207 -2.39 19.44 27.03
C HIS A 207 -0.81 19.29 27.08
N LYS A 208 -0.22 18.07 27.26
CA LYS A 208 1.24 17.88 27.61
C LYS A 208 2.10 16.64 27.10
N PRO A 209 3.47 16.77 26.83
CA PRO A 209 4.44 16.05 25.88
C PRO A 209 5.10 14.58 25.83
N ASN A 210 6.05 14.26 24.91
CA ASN A 210 6.32 13.17 23.86
C ASN A 210 6.89 11.69 24.12
N PRO A 211 6.76 10.71 23.14
CA PRO A 211 7.80 9.95 22.37
C PRO A 211 7.33 9.65 20.89
N ILE A 212 7.77 10.43 19.88
CA ILE A 212 7.06 10.70 18.60
C ILE A 212 6.73 9.49 17.73
N GLY A 213 7.69 8.59 17.52
CA GLY A 213 7.50 7.43 16.64
C GLY A 213 7.39 6.09 17.38
N GLY A 214 7.62 6.10 18.70
CA GLY A 214 7.74 4.90 19.53
C GLY A 214 8.79 3.86 19.06
N GLN A 215 9.63 4.17 18.06
CA GLN A 215 10.58 3.22 17.48
C GLN A 215 11.91 3.11 18.22
N GLY A 216 12.22 3.97 19.20
CA GLY A 216 13.55 4.01 19.84
C GLY A 216 14.00 2.65 20.39
N ALA A 217 13.16 2.02 21.23
CA ALA A 217 13.46 0.70 21.78
C ALA A 217 13.50 -0.41 20.71
N ASN A 218 12.59 -0.36 19.74
CA ASN A 218 12.50 -1.34 18.66
C ASN A 218 13.74 -1.29 17.76
N GLY A 219 14.16 -0.07 17.38
CA GLY A 219 15.36 0.18 16.60
C GLY A 219 16.65 -0.18 17.34
N ALA A 220 16.67 -0.04 18.67
CA ALA A 220 17.80 -0.46 19.49
C ALA A 220 17.94 -1.99 19.52
N MET A 221 16.83 -2.73 19.68
CA MET A 221 16.85 -4.19 19.56
C MET A 221 17.28 -4.66 18.18
N GLU A 222 16.81 -3.99 17.11
CA GLU A 222 17.28 -4.26 15.73
C GLU A 222 18.80 -4.07 15.61
N SER A 223 19.38 -3.04 16.26
CA SER A 223 20.83 -2.83 16.27
C SER A 223 21.58 -3.94 17.03
N CYS A 224 21.03 -4.43 18.15
CA CYS A 224 21.59 -5.59 18.86
C CYS A 224 21.57 -6.85 17.98
N ALA A 225 20.48 -7.07 17.23
CA ALA A 225 20.38 -8.21 16.33
C ALA A 225 21.42 -8.16 15.19
N GLU A 226 21.63 -7.00 14.57
CA GLU A 226 22.66 -6.83 13.54
C GLU A 226 24.07 -6.98 14.09
N LEU A 227 24.34 -6.47 15.30
CA LEU A 227 25.61 -6.68 15.98
C LEU A 227 25.87 -8.17 16.22
N MET A 228 24.85 -8.89 16.69
CA MET A 228 24.92 -10.33 16.89
C MET A 228 25.18 -11.07 15.58
N ASN A 229 24.51 -10.69 14.49
CA ASN A 229 24.71 -11.29 13.17
C ASN A 229 26.14 -11.08 12.67
N ALA A 230 26.67 -9.86 12.78
CA ALA A 230 28.05 -9.55 12.41
C ALA A 230 29.05 -10.37 13.25
N LEU A 231 28.83 -10.46 14.56
CA LEU A 231 29.68 -11.25 15.46
C LEU A 231 29.67 -12.75 15.13
N LEU A 232 28.49 -13.32 14.86
CA LEU A 232 28.35 -14.73 14.50
C LEU A 232 28.97 -15.06 13.15
N ARG A 233 28.88 -14.16 12.17
CA ARG A 233 29.58 -14.31 10.88
C ARG A 233 31.09 -14.35 11.06
N THR A 234 31.64 -13.47 11.90
CA THR A 234 33.07 -13.49 12.22
C THR A 234 33.47 -14.76 12.98
N ARG A 235 32.63 -15.25 13.91
CA ARG A 235 32.87 -16.52 14.60
C ARG A 235 32.97 -17.68 13.61
N ASP A 236 32.07 -17.73 12.64
CA ASP A 236 32.03 -18.80 11.64
C ASP A 236 33.23 -18.74 10.69
N SER A 237 33.60 -17.55 10.21
CA SER A 237 34.76 -17.37 9.33
C SER A 237 36.07 -17.79 10.01
N ARG A 238 36.09 -17.77 11.36
CA ARG A 238 37.20 -18.20 12.21
C ARG A 238 37.11 -19.66 12.67
N GLY A 239 36.23 -20.47 12.08
CA GLY A 239 36.09 -21.89 12.44
C GLY A 239 35.45 -22.12 13.82
N GLY A 240 34.62 -21.19 14.29
CA GLY A 240 33.76 -21.38 15.47
C GLY A 240 34.22 -20.69 16.75
N ASN A 241 35.34 -19.95 16.75
CA ASN A 241 35.84 -19.24 17.93
C ASN A 241 36.08 -17.74 17.67
N LEU A 242 36.08 -16.97 18.76
CA LEU A 242 36.32 -15.52 18.76
C LEU A 242 37.53 -15.13 19.63
N THR A 243 38.35 -16.11 20.05
CA THR A 243 39.51 -15.85 20.91
C THR A 243 40.57 -15.04 20.18
N SER A 244 41.11 -14.00 20.81
CA SER A 244 42.13 -13.13 20.20
C SER A 244 41.64 -12.53 18.86
N LEU A 245 40.48 -11.84 18.87
CA LEU A 245 40.10 -10.96 17.77
C LEU A 245 41.14 -9.87 17.56
N THR A 246 41.46 -9.55 16.30
CA THR A 246 42.28 -8.39 15.96
C THR A 246 41.43 -7.13 15.97
N ASP A 247 42.08 -5.97 16.08
CA ASP A 247 41.38 -4.68 16.06
C ASP A 247 40.64 -4.49 14.73
N GLU A 248 41.21 -4.94 13.61
CA GLU A 248 40.56 -4.90 12.30
C GLU A 248 39.30 -5.76 12.22
N GLU A 249 39.28 -6.92 12.89
CA GLU A 249 38.11 -7.78 12.95
C GLU A 249 37.00 -7.17 13.81
N VAL A 250 37.37 -6.53 14.93
CA VAL A 250 36.43 -5.80 15.80
C VAL A 250 35.84 -4.61 15.04
N GLU A 251 36.68 -3.80 14.40
CA GLU A 251 36.23 -2.71 13.51
C GLU A 251 35.34 -3.24 12.38
N GLY A 252 35.68 -4.38 11.80
CA GLY A 252 34.88 -5.05 10.77
C GLY A 252 33.47 -5.42 11.26
N ILE A 253 33.33 -5.91 12.49
CA ILE A 253 32.03 -6.24 13.11
C ILE A 253 31.18 -4.97 13.29
N PHE A 254 31.76 -3.90 13.83
CA PHE A 254 31.04 -2.63 14.02
C PHE A 254 30.70 -1.94 12.70
N ASN A 255 31.60 -1.98 11.71
CA ASN A 255 31.36 -1.43 10.38
C ASN A 255 30.21 -2.15 9.66
N GLN A 256 30.14 -3.49 9.78
CA GLN A 256 29.00 -4.26 9.26
C GLN A 256 27.69 -3.85 9.95
N THR A 257 27.71 -3.75 11.28
CA THR A 257 26.54 -3.33 12.07
C THR A 257 26.07 -1.94 11.68
N GLN A 258 26.99 -0.97 11.61
CA GLN A 258 26.69 0.40 11.20
C GLN A 258 26.15 0.46 9.77
N SER A 259 26.76 -0.27 8.83
CA SER A 259 26.32 -0.32 7.44
C SER A 259 24.90 -0.88 7.30
N ALA A 260 24.58 -1.92 8.07
CA ALA A 260 23.23 -2.51 8.10
C ALA A 260 22.19 -1.57 8.75
N ARG A 261 22.58 -0.79 9.75
CA ARG A 261 21.66 0.04 10.56
C ARG A 261 21.51 1.48 10.09
N HIS A 262 22.54 2.09 9.52
CA HIS A 262 22.58 3.54 9.31
C HIS A 262 21.45 4.04 8.40
N VAL A 263 21.28 3.45 7.21
CA VAL A 263 20.22 3.82 6.27
C VAL A 263 18.83 3.65 6.91
N ARG A 264 18.66 2.57 7.67
CA ARG A 264 17.41 2.22 8.35
C ARG A 264 17.09 3.18 9.51
N ALA A 265 18.07 3.55 10.32
CA ALA A 265 17.92 4.50 11.41
C ALA A 265 17.56 5.90 10.89
N VAL A 266 18.25 6.36 9.83
CA VAL A 266 17.94 7.63 9.15
C VAL A 266 16.53 7.62 8.59
N GLU A 267 16.10 6.52 7.95
CA GLU A 267 14.74 6.38 7.43
C GLU A 267 13.68 6.43 8.54
N ILE A 268 13.90 5.75 9.67
CA ILE A 268 12.97 5.77 10.81
C ILE A 268 12.86 7.19 11.39
N VAL A 269 13.98 7.88 11.60
CA VAL A 269 14.00 9.25 12.11
C VAL A 269 13.25 10.19 11.15
N LYS A 270 13.55 10.10 9.86
CA LYS A 270 12.87 10.90 8.83
C LYS A 270 11.36 10.64 8.81
N ARG A 271 10.93 9.38 8.82
CA ARG A 271 9.50 9.04 8.79
C ARG A 271 8.77 9.50 10.06
N ALA A 272 9.40 9.37 11.22
CA ALA A 272 8.86 9.91 12.47
C ALA A 272 8.71 11.43 12.40
N HIS A 273 9.68 12.13 11.80
CA HIS A 273 9.59 13.57 11.54
C HIS A 273 8.47 13.91 10.55
N ASP A 274 8.38 13.24 9.40
CA ASP A 274 7.35 13.50 8.38
C ASP A 274 5.94 13.29 8.94
N GLN A 275 5.74 12.21 9.73
CA GLN A 275 4.49 11.94 10.44
C GLN A 275 4.15 13.04 11.45
N GLN A 276 5.13 13.45 12.25
CA GLN A 276 4.94 14.51 13.24
C GLN A 276 4.66 15.86 12.57
N SER A 277 5.36 16.18 11.49
CA SER A 277 5.17 17.39 10.69
C SER A 277 3.74 17.49 10.16
N LEU A 278 3.19 16.37 9.70
CA LEU A 278 1.80 16.23 9.27
C LEU A 278 0.81 16.45 10.43
N PHE A 279 1.02 15.79 11.57
CA PHE A 279 0.11 15.89 12.73
C PHE A 279 0.22 17.23 13.46
N ALA A 280 1.37 17.89 13.37
CA ALA A 280 1.62 19.22 13.90
C ALA A 280 1.25 20.34 12.91
N TYR A 281 0.67 20.01 11.75
CA TYR A 281 0.25 20.98 10.73
C TYR A 281 1.38 21.93 10.26
N GLU A 282 2.63 21.46 10.17
CA GLU A 282 3.74 22.32 9.76
C GLU A 282 3.56 22.88 8.35
N ASN A 283 3.08 22.05 7.41
CA ASN A 283 2.52 22.52 6.17
C ASN A 283 0.99 22.53 6.29
N ALA A 284 0.42 23.69 6.57
CA ALA A 284 -1.01 23.83 6.81
C ALA A 284 -1.88 23.35 5.64
N ALA A 285 -1.45 23.56 4.39
CA ALA A 285 -2.21 23.14 3.21
C ALA A 285 -2.22 21.61 3.06
N ILE A 286 -1.05 20.98 3.09
CA ILE A 286 -0.92 19.52 2.97
C ILE A 286 -1.62 18.82 4.14
N SER A 287 -1.37 19.29 5.37
CA SER A 287 -1.94 18.68 6.58
C SER A 287 -3.45 18.86 6.64
N THR A 288 -3.99 19.97 6.14
CA THR A 288 -5.44 20.15 6.01
C THR A 288 -6.04 19.18 5.01
N ILE A 289 -5.45 19.05 3.82
CA ILE A 289 -5.91 18.10 2.80
C ILE A 289 -5.91 16.68 3.38
N VAL A 290 -4.80 16.26 3.97
CA VAL A 290 -4.63 14.88 4.46
C VAL A 290 -5.51 14.61 5.68
N CYS A 291 -5.41 15.40 6.75
CA CYS A 291 -6.08 15.10 8.01
C CYS A 291 -7.59 15.41 7.97
N LYS A 292 -8.04 16.46 7.28
CA LYS A 292 -9.47 16.84 7.26
C LYS A 292 -10.26 16.21 6.12
N PHE A 293 -9.65 15.95 4.96
CA PHE A 293 -10.38 15.50 3.78
C PHE A 293 -10.01 14.07 3.38
N THR A 294 -8.73 13.71 3.35
CA THR A 294 -8.31 12.39 2.87
C THR A 294 -8.50 11.30 3.93
N GLN A 295 -8.03 11.50 5.16
CA GLN A 295 -8.05 10.48 6.22
C GLN A 295 -9.46 10.00 6.62
N PRO A 296 -10.47 10.88 6.80
CA PRO A 296 -11.83 10.43 7.12
C PRO A 296 -12.45 9.57 6.01
N LEU A 297 -12.01 9.78 4.76
CA LEU A 297 -12.53 9.07 3.59
C LEU A 297 -11.73 7.81 3.24
N SER A 298 -10.47 7.70 3.64
CA SER A 298 -9.59 6.57 3.30
C SER A 298 -9.67 5.40 4.29
N GLY A 299 -10.28 5.62 5.47
CA GLY A 299 -10.44 4.61 6.51
C GLY A 299 -9.11 4.10 7.10
N GLY A 300 -9.19 3.08 7.94
CA GLY A 300 -8.07 2.66 8.79
C GLY A 300 -6.91 2.01 8.05
N GLU A 301 -7.16 1.42 6.88
CA GLU A 301 -6.13 0.77 6.05
C GLU A 301 -5.04 1.76 5.59
N SER A 302 -5.41 3.02 5.33
CA SER A 302 -4.44 4.03 4.91
C SER A 302 -3.44 4.36 6.03
N LEU A 303 -3.93 4.50 7.26
CA LEU A 303 -3.09 4.70 8.44
C LEU A 303 -2.26 3.45 8.76
N LEU A 304 -2.86 2.26 8.64
CA LEU A 304 -2.14 0.99 8.81
C LEU A 304 -1.00 0.85 7.79
N SER A 305 -1.26 1.15 6.52
CA SER A 305 -0.23 1.14 5.46
C SER A 305 0.89 2.12 5.77
N LEU A 306 0.57 3.34 6.21
CA LEU A 306 1.55 4.37 6.59
C LEU A 306 2.45 3.88 7.74
N LEU A 307 1.85 3.33 8.79
CA LEU A 307 2.56 2.89 9.99
C LEU A 307 3.36 1.60 9.75
N SER A 308 2.80 0.64 8.99
CA SER A 308 3.44 -0.65 8.68
C SER A 308 4.80 -0.48 7.99
N GLY A 309 4.99 0.57 7.20
CA GLY A 309 6.26 0.86 6.54
C GLY A 309 7.41 0.95 7.54
N ALA A 310 7.17 1.49 8.74
CA ALA A 310 8.18 1.59 9.78
C ALA A 310 8.55 0.23 10.40
N TYR A 311 7.75 -0.82 10.22
CA TYR A 311 7.94 -2.11 10.88
C TYR A 311 8.45 -3.20 9.93
N VAL A 312 7.96 -3.24 8.69
CA VAL A 312 8.19 -4.36 7.74
C VAL A 312 9.66 -4.62 7.39
N ALA A 313 10.56 -3.66 7.62
CA ALA A 313 11.99 -3.80 7.38
C ALA A 313 12.81 -4.10 8.66
N GLY A 314 12.17 -4.55 9.73
CA GLY A 314 12.84 -4.86 10.99
C GLY A 314 13.73 -6.10 10.92
N SER A 315 14.94 -5.98 11.46
CA SER A 315 15.96 -7.03 11.55
C SER A 315 15.60 -8.16 12.52
N VAL A 316 16.27 -9.30 12.36
CA VAL A 316 16.22 -10.47 13.24
C VAL A 316 17.62 -11.01 13.48
N VAL A 317 17.77 -11.86 14.50
CA VAL A 317 18.98 -12.67 14.65
C VAL A 317 18.91 -13.83 13.66
N GLU A 318 19.77 -13.83 12.63
CA GLU A 318 19.72 -14.75 11.48
C GLU A 318 19.81 -16.23 11.87
N LYS A 319 20.58 -16.52 12.92
CA LYS A 319 20.81 -17.89 13.41
C LYS A 319 19.77 -18.40 14.41
N LEU A 320 18.81 -17.57 14.83
CA LEU A 320 17.72 -18.01 15.68
C LEU A 320 16.46 -18.26 14.83
N PRO A 321 15.69 -19.32 15.09
CA PRO A 321 14.42 -19.51 14.40
C PRO A 321 13.50 -18.33 14.67
N VAL A 322 12.76 -17.89 13.66
CA VAL A 322 11.69 -16.89 13.82
C VAL A 322 10.39 -17.65 14.05
N PRO A 323 9.77 -17.58 15.25
CA PRO A 323 8.51 -18.28 15.50
C PRO A 323 7.43 -17.82 14.53
N TYR A 324 6.68 -18.79 13.99
CA TYR A 324 5.56 -18.49 13.10
C TYR A 324 4.43 -17.81 13.87
N ARG A 325 3.98 -16.65 13.38
CA ARG A 325 2.80 -15.95 13.90
C ARG A 325 1.97 -15.46 12.70
N PRO A 326 0.65 -15.76 12.64
CA PRO A 326 -0.24 -15.28 11.59
C PRO A 326 -0.13 -13.76 11.42
N ARG A 327 -0.14 -13.25 10.18
CA ARG A 327 -0.12 -11.80 9.92
C ARG A 327 -0.58 -11.46 8.50
N ALA A 328 -1.30 -10.34 8.40
CA ALA A 328 -1.76 -9.81 7.12
C ALA A 328 -0.64 -9.14 6.31
N ILE A 329 0.32 -8.51 6.99
CA ILE A 329 1.43 -7.78 6.36
C ILE A 329 2.73 -8.57 6.60
N PRO A 330 3.38 -9.12 5.55
CA PRO A 330 4.65 -9.80 5.72
C PRO A 330 5.80 -8.81 5.96
N PHE A 331 6.84 -9.26 6.66
CA PHE A 331 8.12 -8.54 6.70
C PHE A 331 8.86 -8.68 5.37
N ARG A 332 9.83 -7.81 5.10
CA ARG A 332 10.59 -7.81 3.84
C ARG A 332 11.40 -9.09 3.62
N ASP A 333 11.94 -9.66 4.69
CA ASP A 333 12.64 -10.95 4.67
C ASP A 333 11.70 -12.15 4.51
N GLU A 334 10.39 -11.94 4.66
CA GLU A 334 9.35 -12.94 4.43
C GLU A 334 8.79 -12.92 2.99
N LEU A 335 9.14 -11.89 2.20
CA LEU A 335 8.70 -11.74 0.82
C LEU A 335 9.43 -12.73 -0.11
N PRO A 336 8.80 -13.20 -1.19
CA PRO A 336 9.44 -14.09 -2.17
C PRO A 336 10.68 -13.49 -2.84
N ALA A 337 10.79 -12.16 -2.84
CA ALA A 337 11.93 -11.42 -3.35
C ALA A 337 12.08 -10.11 -2.58
N GLN A 338 13.32 -9.61 -2.49
CA GLN A 338 13.60 -8.31 -1.88
C GLN A 338 12.90 -7.19 -2.68
N PRO A 339 12.29 -6.20 -2.00
CA PRO A 339 11.71 -5.04 -2.67
C PRO A 339 12.74 -4.31 -3.53
N ILE A 340 12.28 -3.79 -4.67
CA ILE A 340 13.12 -2.97 -5.57
C ILE A 340 13.56 -1.70 -4.82
N ASP A 341 14.81 -1.29 -5.03
CA ASP A 341 15.37 -0.06 -4.47
C ASP A 341 14.42 1.15 -4.73
N PRO A 342 14.09 1.96 -3.71
CA PRO A 342 13.15 3.07 -3.86
C PRO A 342 13.53 4.10 -4.94
N ARG A 343 14.83 4.30 -5.22
CA ARG A 343 15.31 5.20 -6.29
C ARG A 343 15.00 4.59 -7.64
N VAL A 344 15.27 3.30 -7.81
CA VAL A 344 14.94 2.57 -9.05
C VAL A 344 13.43 2.58 -9.26
N HIS A 345 12.65 2.22 -8.25
CA HIS A 345 11.19 2.30 -8.29
C HIS A 345 10.70 3.70 -8.69
N GLY A 346 11.26 4.75 -8.09
CA GLY A 346 10.90 6.13 -8.41
C GLY A 346 11.22 6.53 -9.85
N VAL A 347 12.37 6.10 -10.40
CA VAL A 347 12.73 6.31 -11.81
C VAL A 347 11.76 5.56 -12.72
N VAL A 348 11.51 4.28 -12.44
CA VAL A 348 10.58 3.44 -13.20
C VAL A 348 9.18 4.06 -13.24
N LYS A 349 8.67 4.50 -12.09
CA LYS A 349 7.37 5.17 -11.97
C LYS A 349 7.31 6.46 -12.79
N LYS A 350 8.35 7.30 -12.75
CA LYS A 350 8.43 8.53 -13.56
C LYS A 350 8.50 8.24 -15.07
N VAL A 351 9.30 7.24 -15.48
CA VAL A 351 9.39 6.80 -16.88
C VAL A 351 8.04 6.28 -17.36
N PHE A 352 7.36 5.46 -16.55
CA PHE A 352 6.03 4.95 -16.86
C PHE A 352 5.01 6.09 -17.03
N ILE A 353 4.93 7.02 -16.06
CA ILE A 353 4.05 8.19 -16.14
C ILE A 353 4.36 9.03 -17.38
N GLY A 354 5.63 9.30 -17.66
CA GLY A 354 6.07 10.03 -18.85
C GLY A 354 5.67 9.31 -20.15
N SER A 355 5.82 7.98 -20.21
CA SER A 355 5.43 7.17 -21.36
C SER A 355 3.91 7.17 -21.60
N MET A 356 3.11 7.10 -20.53
CA MET A 356 1.65 7.18 -20.62
C MET A 356 1.20 8.60 -20.99
N GLY A 357 1.89 9.64 -20.51
CA GLY A 357 1.65 11.02 -20.92
C GLY A 357 1.94 11.25 -22.41
N LEU A 358 3.05 10.68 -22.91
CA LEU A 358 3.37 10.69 -24.34
C LEU A 358 2.32 9.93 -25.16
N LEU A 359 1.89 8.75 -24.70
CA LEU A 359 0.85 7.97 -25.36
C LEU A 359 -0.49 8.73 -25.42
N TYR A 360 -0.87 9.39 -24.33
CA TYR A 360 -2.02 10.28 -24.31
C TYR A 360 -1.88 11.39 -25.36
N PHE A 361 -0.75 12.10 -25.40
CA PHE A 361 -0.52 13.17 -26.37
C PHE A 361 -0.56 12.67 -27.82
N VAL A 362 0.14 11.58 -28.14
CA VAL A 362 0.17 10.98 -29.47
C VAL A 362 -1.23 10.54 -29.86
N SER A 363 -2.00 9.92 -28.96
CA SER A 363 -3.36 9.47 -29.27
C SER A 363 -4.27 10.62 -29.70
N ARG A 364 -4.15 11.79 -29.04
CA ARG A 364 -4.93 12.99 -29.37
C ARG A 364 -4.54 13.65 -30.70
N LYS A 365 -3.31 13.39 -31.17
CA LYS A 365 -2.81 13.90 -32.46
C LYS A 365 -3.08 12.93 -33.62
N ALA A 366 -2.87 11.64 -33.40
CA ALA A 366 -2.95 10.60 -34.42
C ALA A 366 -4.37 10.07 -34.65
N PHE A 367 -5.19 9.91 -33.59
CA PHE A 367 -6.54 9.36 -33.69
C PHE A 367 -7.58 10.47 -33.67
N ARG A 368 -7.69 11.22 -34.78
CA ARG A 368 -8.78 12.18 -34.99
C ARG A 368 -9.89 11.51 -35.79
N LEU A 369 -11.06 11.41 -35.17
CA LEU A 369 -12.25 11.01 -35.90
C LEU A 369 -12.60 12.11 -36.92
N PRO A 370 -12.98 11.74 -38.16
CA PRO A 370 -13.40 12.69 -39.19
C PRO A 370 -14.82 13.19 -38.88
N PHE A 371 -14.98 13.95 -37.78
CA PHE A 371 -16.28 14.35 -37.26
C PHE A 371 -17.16 15.09 -38.29
N SER A 372 -16.56 15.81 -39.25
CA SER A 372 -17.29 16.44 -40.35
C SER A 372 -17.95 15.41 -41.29
N GLU A 373 -17.25 14.33 -41.62
CA GLU A 373 -17.79 13.26 -42.47
C GLU A 373 -18.84 12.44 -41.72
N ILE A 374 -18.58 12.14 -40.45
CA ILE A 374 -19.52 11.44 -39.57
C ILE A 374 -20.79 12.29 -39.36
N ASP A 375 -20.67 13.61 -39.20
CA ASP A 375 -21.81 14.53 -39.07
C ASP A 375 -22.65 14.58 -40.35
N ASN A 376 -22.00 14.62 -41.52
CA ASN A 376 -22.67 14.57 -42.81
C ASN A 376 -23.44 13.25 -43.00
N TRP A 377 -22.84 12.12 -42.64
CA TRP A 377 -23.50 10.81 -42.66
C TRP A 377 -24.66 10.76 -41.66
N SER A 378 -24.45 11.26 -40.44
CA SER A 378 -25.47 11.33 -39.39
C SER A 378 -26.73 12.06 -39.88
N LYS A 379 -26.56 13.21 -40.54
CA LYS A 379 -27.69 14.00 -41.07
C LYS A 379 -28.46 13.32 -42.20
N SER A 380 -27.83 12.42 -42.96
CA SER A 380 -28.45 11.76 -44.12
C SER A 380 -29.04 10.39 -43.80
N ALA A 381 -28.42 9.62 -42.89
CA ALA A 381 -28.78 8.25 -42.60
C ALA A 381 -29.48 8.05 -41.24
N MET A 382 -29.24 8.93 -40.25
CA MET A 382 -29.77 8.74 -38.90
C MET A 382 -31.26 9.11 -38.82
N THR A 383 -32.06 8.24 -38.23
CA THR A 383 -33.50 8.46 -38.04
C THR A 383 -33.91 8.72 -36.59
N LEU A 384 -32.96 8.68 -35.66
CA LEU A 384 -33.22 8.86 -34.24
C LEU A 384 -33.64 10.30 -33.90
N LYS A 385 -34.81 10.44 -33.25
CA LYS A 385 -35.41 11.73 -32.87
C LYS A 385 -35.47 11.95 -31.36
N TRP A 386 -34.67 11.21 -30.60
CA TRP A 386 -34.52 11.45 -29.17
C TRP A 386 -34.06 12.89 -28.96
N PHE A 387 -34.63 13.60 -27.99
CA PHE A 387 -34.41 15.04 -27.74
C PHE A 387 -34.99 16.02 -28.76
N GLY A 388 -35.87 15.59 -29.68
CA GLY A 388 -36.55 16.49 -30.62
C GLY A 388 -35.58 17.23 -31.56
N ASN A 389 -35.99 18.37 -32.13
CA ASN A 389 -35.15 19.17 -33.03
C ASN A 389 -34.20 20.10 -32.27
N THR A 390 -33.34 19.55 -31.41
CA THR A 390 -32.41 20.31 -30.57
C THR A 390 -30.95 20.01 -30.93
N ARG A 391 -30.04 20.91 -30.54
CA ARG A 391 -28.59 20.68 -30.64
C ARG A 391 -28.15 19.42 -29.87
N ALA A 392 -28.85 19.05 -28.80
CA ALA A 392 -28.59 17.84 -28.05
C ALA A 392 -28.84 16.57 -28.89
N ARG A 393 -29.88 16.56 -29.73
CA ARG A 393 -30.11 15.49 -30.71
C ARG A 393 -28.93 15.37 -31.66
N ASP A 394 -28.50 16.48 -32.26
CA ASP A 394 -27.46 16.45 -33.28
C ASP A 394 -26.13 15.94 -32.72
N ILE A 395 -25.75 16.37 -31.50
CA ILE A 395 -24.59 15.86 -30.78
C ILE A 395 -24.75 14.37 -30.46
N PHE A 396 -25.90 13.94 -29.96
CA PHE A 396 -26.14 12.54 -29.61
C PHE A 396 -26.09 11.62 -30.84
N ASN A 397 -26.71 12.03 -31.94
CA ASN A 397 -26.68 11.31 -33.21
C ASN A 397 -25.27 11.24 -33.80
N LEU A 398 -24.43 12.28 -33.62
CA LEU A 398 -23.02 12.25 -34.02
C LEU A 398 -22.23 11.15 -33.27
N PHE A 399 -22.43 11.02 -31.95
CA PHE A 399 -21.78 9.96 -31.16
C PHE A 399 -22.23 8.57 -31.62
N ILE A 400 -23.53 8.36 -31.82
CA ILE A 400 -24.08 7.09 -32.32
C ILE A 400 -23.50 6.75 -33.69
N SER A 401 -23.39 7.74 -34.57
CA SER A 401 -22.88 7.57 -35.94
C SER A 401 -21.44 7.08 -35.98
N THR A 402 -20.65 7.36 -34.94
CA THR A 402 -19.26 6.86 -34.80
C THR A 402 -19.20 5.33 -34.80
N LEU A 403 -20.23 4.66 -34.28
CA LEU A 403 -20.37 3.21 -34.39
C LEU A 403 -21.18 2.78 -35.61
N ALA A 404 -22.20 3.54 -36.00
CA ALA A 404 -23.09 3.15 -37.08
C ALA A 404 -22.36 3.08 -38.44
N VAL A 405 -21.54 4.08 -38.76
CA VAL A 405 -20.78 4.18 -40.02
C VAL A 405 -19.98 2.88 -40.31
N PRO A 406 -19.04 2.44 -39.44
CA PRO A 406 -18.25 1.23 -39.68
C PRO A 406 -19.07 -0.06 -39.68
N ILE A 407 -20.26 -0.10 -39.07
CA ILE A 407 -21.15 -1.29 -39.11
C ILE A 407 -21.83 -1.40 -40.49
N THR A 408 -22.17 -0.26 -41.10
CA THR A 408 -22.83 -0.17 -42.41
C THR A 408 -21.87 -0.09 -43.59
N ASP A 409 -20.56 -0.09 -43.34
CA ASP A 409 -19.54 -0.02 -44.39
C ASP A 409 -19.64 -1.22 -45.34
N ALA A 410 -19.37 -0.98 -46.62
CA ALA A 410 -19.33 -2.04 -47.63
C ALA A 410 -18.14 -2.99 -47.41
N ASP A 411 -17.03 -2.48 -46.84
CA ASP A 411 -15.90 -3.31 -46.41
C ASP A 411 -16.23 -3.98 -45.05
N PRO A 412 -16.36 -5.31 -45.00
CA PRO A 412 -16.68 -6.02 -43.76
C PRO A 412 -15.57 -5.92 -42.70
N SER A 413 -14.37 -5.45 -43.06
CA SER A 413 -13.21 -5.29 -42.16
C SER A 413 -13.52 -4.39 -40.97
N ALA A 414 -14.16 -3.24 -41.19
CA ALA A 414 -14.47 -2.28 -40.11
C ALA A 414 -15.47 -2.88 -39.10
N ARG A 415 -16.49 -3.58 -39.61
CA ARG A 415 -17.48 -4.29 -38.80
C ARG A 415 -16.85 -5.41 -37.97
N VAL A 416 -15.98 -6.23 -38.57
CA VAL A 416 -15.27 -7.31 -37.87
C VAL A 416 -14.31 -6.74 -36.82
N HIS A 417 -13.67 -5.60 -37.10
CA HIS A 417 -12.85 -4.90 -36.12
C HIS A 417 -13.67 -4.46 -34.90
N LEU A 418 -14.90 -3.95 -35.09
CA LEU A 418 -15.79 -3.59 -33.99
C LEU A 418 -16.27 -4.79 -33.17
N TRP A 419 -16.62 -5.91 -33.83
CA TRP A 419 -16.95 -7.16 -33.15
C TRP A 419 -15.81 -7.71 -32.28
N ASN A 420 -14.56 -7.45 -32.68
CA ASN A 420 -13.41 -7.74 -31.84
C ASN A 420 -13.22 -6.70 -30.74
N PHE A 421 -13.24 -5.40 -31.08
CA PHE A 421 -12.83 -4.30 -30.21
C PHE A 421 -13.78 -4.02 -29.03
N LEU A 422 -15.09 -3.95 -29.26
CA LEU A 422 -16.04 -3.59 -28.20
C LEU A 422 -16.02 -4.59 -27.03
N PRO A 423 -16.01 -5.92 -27.25
CA PRO A 423 -15.81 -6.87 -26.16
C PRO A 423 -14.53 -6.63 -25.36
N GLN A 424 -13.41 -6.19 -25.97
CA GLN A 424 -12.16 -5.92 -25.24
C GLN A 424 -12.28 -4.78 -24.21
N LEU A 425 -13.37 -3.99 -24.23
CA LEU A 425 -13.65 -2.96 -23.22
C LEU A 425 -14.26 -3.52 -21.93
N ILE A 426 -14.64 -4.81 -21.89
CA ILE A 426 -15.08 -5.48 -20.67
C ILE A 426 -14.00 -5.41 -19.60
N SER A 427 -12.73 -5.67 -19.95
CA SER A 427 -11.62 -5.60 -19.01
C SER A 427 -11.44 -4.23 -18.35
N PRO A 428 -11.24 -3.11 -19.09
CA PRO A 428 -11.12 -1.81 -18.43
C PRO A 428 -12.35 -1.46 -17.60
N LEU A 429 -13.58 -1.76 -18.05
CA LEU A 429 -14.78 -1.49 -17.26
C LEU A 429 -14.77 -2.24 -15.92
N VAL A 430 -14.59 -3.56 -15.96
CA VAL A 430 -14.60 -4.41 -14.78
C VAL A 430 -13.43 -4.10 -13.86
N ILE A 431 -12.22 -3.91 -14.41
CA ILE A 431 -11.02 -3.60 -13.64
C ILE A 431 -11.14 -2.24 -12.97
N TYR A 432 -11.60 -1.21 -13.67
CA TYR A 432 -11.77 0.11 -13.06
C TYR A 432 -12.82 0.09 -11.95
N ALA A 433 -13.91 -0.69 -12.10
CA ALA A 433 -14.90 -0.89 -11.04
C ALA A 433 -14.34 -1.64 -9.83
N ILE A 434 -13.54 -2.70 -10.06
CA ILE A 434 -12.87 -3.44 -8.99
C ILE A 434 -11.90 -2.53 -8.24
N GLU A 435 -10.98 -1.88 -8.94
CA GLU A 435 -9.99 -0.99 -8.36
C GLU A 435 -10.65 0.20 -7.65
N ALA A 436 -11.74 0.76 -8.19
CA ALA A 436 -12.51 1.80 -7.50
C ALA A 436 -13.12 1.34 -6.18
N SER A 437 -13.40 0.05 -6.07
CA SER A 437 -14.03 -0.57 -4.90
C SER A 437 -13.01 -1.13 -3.91
N ARG A 438 -11.71 -1.06 -4.22
CA ARG A 438 -10.66 -1.47 -3.30
C ARG A 438 -10.53 -0.50 -2.14
N THR A 439 -10.33 -1.06 -0.96
CA THR A 439 -10.22 -0.26 0.27
C THR A 439 -9.07 0.73 0.21
N GLY A 440 -7.94 0.36 -0.41
CA GLY A 440 -6.75 1.22 -0.53
C GLY A 440 -6.88 2.39 -1.51
N ASN A 441 -7.87 2.35 -2.42
CA ASN A 441 -8.10 3.39 -3.41
C ASN A 441 -9.19 4.39 -2.98
N GLN A 442 -9.82 4.19 -1.80
CA GLN A 442 -10.80 5.14 -1.29
C GLN A 442 -10.17 6.52 -1.06
N ALA A 443 -10.97 7.57 -1.26
CA ALA A 443 -10.51 8.97 -1.27
C ALA A 443 -9.53 9.35 -2.40
N THR A 444 -9.32 8.50 -3.40
CA THR A 444 -8.50 8.82 -4.58
C THR A 444 -9.38 8.97 -5.83
N PRO A 445 -8.89 9.60 -6.91
CA PRO A 445 -9.60 9.63 -8.20
C PRO A 445 -9.93 8.24 -8.76
N LEU A 446 -9.19 7.19 -8.36
CA LEU A 446 -9.46 5.81 -8.78
C LEU A 446 -10.78 5.27 -8.24
N ALA A 447 -11.30 5.83 -7.13
CA ALA A 447 -12.59 5.46 -6.54
C ALA A 447 -13.83 5.90 -7.35
N LEU A 448 -13.64 6.55 -8.50
CA LEU A 448 -14.71 7.10 -9.34
C LEU A 448 -14.84 6.32 -10.66
N PRO A 449 -15.42 5.11 -10.67
CA PRO A 449 -15.43 4.28 -11.88
C PRO A 449 -16.32 4.87 -12.98
N LEU A 450 -17.37 5.61 -12.59
CA LEU A 450 -18.22 6.35 -13.52
C LEU A 450 -17.47 7.44 -14.29
N LEU A 451 -16.51 8.11 -13.65
CA LEU A 451 -15.68 9.13 -14.31
C LEU A 451 -14.95 8.52 -15.50
N PHE A 452 -14.38 7.33 -15.32
CA PHE A 452 -13.66 6.64 -16.38
C PHE A 452 -14.60 6.04 -17.44
N SER A 453 -15.75 5.46 -17.06
CA SER A 453 -16.70 4.92 -18.05
C SER A 453 -17.36 5.98 -18.90
N VAL A 454 -17.72 7.13 -18.32
CA VAL A 454 -18.24 8.29 -19.08
C VAL A 454 -17.12 8.89 -19.93
N GLY A 455 -15.92 9.03 -19.36
CA GLY A 455 -14.74 9.47 -20.10
C GLY A 455 -14.46 8.60 -21.33
N MET A 456 -14.64 7.27 -21.23
CA MET A 456 -14.42 6.35 -22.35
C MET A 456 -15.40 6.61 -23.50
N GLN A 457 -16.65 6.99 -23.22
CA GLN A 457 -17.63 7.34 -24.25
C GLN A 457 -17.31 8.67 -24.93
N ILE A 458 -16.74 9.63 -24.20
CA ILE A 458 -16.46 10.97 -24.73
C ILE A 458 -15.12 11.03 -25.47
N GLN A 459 -14.10 10.38 -24.93
CA GLN A 459 -12.71 10.51 -25.40
C GLN A 459 -12.12 9.22 -25.98
N GLY A 460 -12.84 8.10 -25.87
CA GLY A 460 -12.33 6.78 -26.22
C GLY A 460 -11.38 6.20 -25.17
N ILE A 461 -11.19 4.88 -25.21
CA ILE A 461 -10.24 4.18 -24.34
C ILE A 461 -8.78 4.61 -24.57
N SER A 462 -8.43 5.07 -25.78
CA SER A 462 -7.09 5.56 -26.10
C SER A 462 -6.71 6.84 -25.35
N GLY A 463 -7.70 7.66 -24.97
CA GLY A 463 -7.50 8.81 -24.09
C GLY A 463 -7.57 8.44 -22.60
N ILE A 464 -8.58 7.68 -22.21
CA ILE A 464 -8.81 7.35 -20.79
C ILE A 464 -7.83 6.32 -20.23
N GLY A 465 -7.42 5.33 -21.03
CA GLY A 465 -6.48 4.28 -20.62
C GLY A 465 -5.17 4.84 -20.07
N PRO A 466 -4.45 5.69 -20.82
CA PRO A 466 -3.22 6.31 -20.34
C PRO A 466 -3.43 7.20 -19.10
N LEU A 467 -4.52 7.98 -19.06
CA LEU A 467 -4.84 8.83 -17.90
C LEU A 467 -5.09 7.98 -16.64
N TYR A 468 -5.88 6.91 -16.77
CA TYR A 468 -6.12 5.97 -15.68
C TYR A 468 -4.81 5.32 -15.22
N SER A 469 -3.95 4.89 -16.14
CA SER A 469 -2.64 4.31 -15.83
C SER A 469 -1.73 5.28 -15.07
N ILE A 470 -1.73 6.57 -15.41
CA ILE A 470 -1.00 7.61 -14.65
C ILE A 470 -1.55 7.71 -13.24
N LEU A 471 -2.88 7.80 -13.09
CA LEU A 471 -3.53 7.87 -11.78
C LEU A 471 -3.26 6.61 -10.96
N SER A 472 -3.31 5.43 -11.58
CA SER A 472 -2.99 4.15 -10.96
C SER A 472 -1.55 4.12 -10.47
N ALA A 473 -0.58 4.57 -11.28
CA ALA A 473 0.81 4.66 -10.85
C ALA A 473 0.98 5.59 -9.64
N LEU A 474 0.22 6.69 -9.56
CA LEU A 474 0.31 7.68 -8.48
C LEU A 474 -0.36 7.22 -7.19
N PHE A 475 -1.53 6.58 -7.28
CA PHE A 475 -2.44 6.37 -6.14
C PHE A 475 -2.68 4.91 -5.76
N SER A 476 -2.26 3.93 -6.57
CA SER A 476 -2.51 2.53 -6.22
C SER A 476 -1.72 2.10 -4.97
N TYR A 477 -2.34 1.24 -4.19
CA TYR A 477 -1.73 0.61 -3.02
C TYR A 477 -0.65 -0.41 -3.43
N GLU A 478 0.40 -0.53 -2.62
CA GLU A 478 1.58 -1.39 -2.88
C GLU A 478 1.67 -2.59 -1.92
N MET A 479 0.87 -2.59 -0.86
CA MET A 479 0.90 -3.57 0.22
C MET A 479 -0.37 -4.43 0.21
N PRO A 480 -0.43 -5.59 0.87
CA PRO A 480 -1.69 -6.34 1.02
C PRO A 480 -2.82 -5.49 1.66
N THR A 481 -2.44 -4.51 2.49
CA THR A 481 -3.34 -3.48 3.03
C THR A 481 -3.95 -2.66 1.89
N GLY A 482 -5.28 -2.64 1.85
CA GLY A 482 -6.04 -1.97 0.79
C GLY A 482 -6.44 -2.84 -0.40
N ARG A 483 -5.96 -4.09 -0.52
CA ARG A 483 -6.34 -5.03 -1.61
C ARG A 483 -7.84 -5.35 -1.60
N ALA A 484 -8.41 -5.57 -0.41
CA ALA A 484 -9.73 -6.17 -0.28
C ALA A 484 -10.84 -5.36 -0.96
N VAL A 485 -11.74 -6.09 -1.61
CA VAL A 485 -12.95 -5.57 -2.25
C VAL A 485 -14.18 -6.14 -1.52
N PRO A 486 -15.21 -5.33 -1.22
CA PRO A 486 -16.44 -5.84 -0.62
C PRO A 486 -17.09 -6.94 -1.47
N VAL A 487 -17.42 -8.07 -0.85
CA VAL A 487 -17.93 -9.27 -1.53
C VAL A 487 -19.21 -9.00 -2.31
N GLU A 488 -20.09 -8.12 -1.83
CA GLU A 488 -21.32 -7.72 -2.52
C GLU A 488 -21.03 -6.99 -3.84
N VAL A 489 -19.95 -6.21 -3.89
CA VAL A 489 -19.50 -5.58 -5.13
C VAL A 489 -19.01 -6.65 -6.09
N VAL A 490 -18.13 -7.55 -5.65
CA VAL A 490 -17.59 -8.60 -6.53
C VAL A 490 -18.72 -9.45 -7.13
N LYS A 491 -19.73 -9.82 -6.33
CA LYS A 491 -20.91 -10.56 -6.77
C LYS A 491 -21.80 -9.78 -7.76
N SER A 492 -21.76 -8.45 -7.75
CA SER A 492 -22.56 -7.65 -8.67
C SER A 492 -21.93 -7.49 -10.05
N LEU A 493 -20.60 -7.66 -10.19
CA LEU A 493 -19.86 -7.33 -11.41
C LEU A 493 -20.27 -8.17 -12.63
N VAL A 494 -20.34 -9.50 -12.51
CA VAL A 494 -20.71 -10.37 -13.65
C VAL A 494 -22.14 -10.09 -14.14
N PRO A 495 -23.18 -10.07 -13.28
CA PRO A 495 -24.52 -9.68 -13.71
C PRO A 495 -24.56 -8.27 -14.31
N ALA A 496 -23.88 -7.31 -13.68
CA ALA A 496 -23.89 -5.92 -14.13
C ALA A 496 -23.21 -5.74 -15.49
N VAL A 497 -22.05 -6.38 -15.74
CA VAL A 497 -21.38 -6.27 -17.04
C VAL A 497 -22.12 -7.02 -18.12
N THR A 498 -22.75 -8.15 -17.77
CA THR A 498 -23.58 -8.92 -18.71
C THR A 498 -24.77 -8.07 -19.19
N LEU A 499 -25.56 -7.54 -18.25
CA LEU A 499 -26.78 -6.79 -18.56
C LEU A 499 -26.50 -5.36 -19.03
N GLY A 500 -25.50 -4.71 -18.42
CA GLY A 500 -25.19 -3.30 -18.67
C GLY A 500 -24.29 -3.06 -19.87
N TYR A 501 -23.53 -4.07 -20.32
CA TYR A 501 -22.57 -3.89 -21.42
C TYR A 501 -22.62 -4.98 -22.48
N VAL A 502 -22.54 -6.26 -22.12
CA VAL A 502 -22.47 -7.37 -23.09
C VAL A 502 -23.74 -7.48 -23.91
N VAL A 503 -24.91 -7.56 -23.27
CA VAL A 503 -26.20 -7.67 -23.95
C VAL A 503 -26.47 -6.45 -24.85
N PRO A 504 -26.35 -5.20 -24.39
CA PRO A 504 -26.47 -4.03 -25.26
C PRO A 504 -25.53 -4.08 -26.46
N THR A 505 -24.27 -4.52 -26.26
CA THR A 505 -23.28 -4.61 -27.35
C THR A 505 -23.68 -5.64 -28.40
N ILE A 506 -24.14 -6.83 -27.99
CA ILE A 506 -24.62 -7.86 -28.91
C ILE A 506 -25.82 -7.33 -29.71
N VAL A 507 -26.79 -6.70 -29.04
CA VAL A 507 -28.01 -6.19 -29.71
C VAL A 507 -27.68 -5.04 -30.66
N ALA A 508 -26.74 -4.16 -30.29
CA ALA A 508 -26.30 -3.06 -31.14
C ALA A 508 -25.58 -3.52 -32.42
N LEU A 509 -24.81 -4.61 -32.34
CA LEU A 509 -24.05 -5.16 -33.47
C LEU A 509 -24.84 -6.22 -34.26
N ALA A 510 -25.94 -6.74 -33.71
CA ALA A 510 -26.76 -7.74 -34.38
C ALA A 510 -27.39 -7.18 -35.66
N PRO A 511 -27.39 -7.95 -36.75
CA PRO A 511 -28.05 -7.53 -37.98
C PRO A 511 -29.57 -7.44 -37.78
N THR A 512 -30.16 -6.33 -38.21
CA THR A 512 -31.61 -6.13 -38.17
C THR A 512 -32.10 -5.49 -39.46
N PRO A 513 -33.23 -5.95 -40.02
CA PRO A 513 -33.81 -5.37 -41.24
C PRO A 513 -34.46 -4.00 -40.99
N ASN A 514 -34.66 -3.60 -39.73
CA ASN A 514 -35.32 -2.34 -39.39
C ASN A 514 -34.30 -1.29 -38.90
N ALA A 515 -33.95 -0.35 -39.78
CA ALA A 515 -33.01 0.73 -39.49
C ALA A 515 -33.44 1.63 -38.32
N ASN A 516 -34.74 1.89 -38.16
CA ASN A 516 -35.24 2.69 -37.04
C ASN A 516 -35.05 1.97 -35.71
N ALA A 517 -35.37 0.68 -35.65
CA ALA A 517 -35.15 -0.13 -34.45
C ALA A 517 -33.65 -0.21 -34.12
N TRP A 518 -32.81 -0.38 -35.14
CA TRP A 518 -31.36 -0.40 -34.98
C TRP A 518 -30.79 0.90 -34.39
N HIS A 519 -31.18 2.06 -34.93
CA HIS A 519 -30.72 3.36 -34.41
C HIS A 519 -31.14 3.58 -32.95
N ASN A 520 -32.32 3.08 -32.54
CA ASN A 520 -32.72 3.11 -31.12
C ASN A 520 -31.80 2.23 -30.27
N TRP A 521 -31.45 1.02 -30.74
CA TRP A 521 -30.51 0.15 -30.02
C TRP A 521 -29.11 0.74 -29.90
N LEU A 522 -28.58 1.38 -30.94
CA LEU A 522 -27.31 2.11 -30.85
C LEU A 522 -27.41 3.30 -29.88
N GLY A 523 -28.54 4.00 -29.85
CA GLY A 523 -28.81 5.04 -28.85
C GLY A 523 -28.81 4.52 -27.42
N ILE A 524 -29.40 3.35 -27.16
CA ILE A 524 -29.34 2.68 -25.86
C ILE A 524 -27.89 2.30 -25.53
N TRP A 525 -27.16 1.74 -26.50
CA TRP A 525 -25.78 1.32 -26.32
C TRP A 525 -24.85 2.47 -25.92
N GLN A 526 -25.13 3.71 -26.34
CA GLN A 526 -24.33 4.88 -25.97
C GLN A 526 -24.25 5.08 -24.44
N PHE A 527 -25.19 4.51 -23.68
CA PHE A 527 -25.21 4.52 -22.22
C PHE A 527 -24.64 3.23 -21.58
N ALA A 528 -24.27 2.22 -22.35
CA ALA A 528 -23.90 0.90 -21.84
C ALA A 528 -22.66 0.95 -20.90
N PRO A 529 -21.54 1.61 -21.23
CA PRO A 529 -20.40 1.71 -20.31
C PRO A 529 -20.72 2.30 -18.93
N PRO A 530 -21.41 3.46 -18.80
CA PRO A 530 -21.84 3.94 -17.48
C PRO A 530 -22.98 3.12 -16.87
N LEU A 531 -23.87 2.54 -17.67
CA LEU A 531 -24.96 1.68 -17.18
C LEU A 531 -24.42 0.47 -16.41
N PHE A 532 -23.33 -0.15 -16.88
CA PHE A 532 -22.62 -1.20 -16.14
C PHE A 532 -22.31 -0.76 -14.69
N ASN A 533 -21.71 0.42 -14.50
CA ASN A 533 -21.36 0.92 -13.17
C ASN A 533 -22.61 1.19 -12.32
N VAL A 534 -23.66 1.76 -12.92
CA VAL A 534 -24.94 2.00 -12.22
C VAL A 534 -25.58 0.68 -11.76
N LEU A 535 -25.61 -0.34 -12.61
CA LEU A 535 -26.12 -1.67 -12.25
C LEU A 535 -25.24 -2.34 -11.19
N ALA A 536 -23.91 -2.25 -11.30
CA ALA A 536 -23.00 -2.82 -10.32
C ALA A 536 -23.22 -2.21 -8.93
N MET A 537 -23.40 -0.89 -8.85
CA MET A 537 -23.73 -0.18 -7.61
C MET A 537 -25.11 -0.57 -7.09
N GLY A 538 -26.14 -0.59 -7.95
CA GLY A 538 -27.52 -0.93 -7.56
C GLY A 538 -27.66 -2.36 -7.05
N ILE A 539 -27.09 -3.33 -7.76
CA ILE A 539 -27.11 -4.74 -7.35
C ILE A 539 -26.31 -4.93 -6.06
N SER A 540 -25.14 -4.30 -5.92
CA SER A 540 -24.35 -4.35 -4.69
C SER A 540 -25.10 -3.77 -3.49
N ALA A 541 -25.75 -2.61 -3.66
CA ALA A 541 -26.60 -2.00 -2.63
C ALA A 541 -27.77 -2.91 -2.24
N GLY A 542 -28.44 -3.51 -3.22
CA GLY A 542 -29.50 -4.49 -2.98
C GLY A 542 -29.02 -5.72 -2.20
N LEU A 543 -27.86 -6.27 -2.55
CA LEU A 543 -27.23 -7.39 -1.83
C LEU A 543 -26.88 -7.01 -0.39
N ARG A 544 -26.33 -5.82 -0.16
CA ARG A 544 -26.03 -5.32 1.20
C ARG A 544 -27.30 -5.16 2.03
N MET A 545 -28.36 -4.59 1.47
CA MET A 545 -29.65 -4.46 2.15
C MET A 545 -30.27 -5.82 2.49
N TRP A 546 -30.14 -6.80 1.59
CA TRP A 546 -30.64 -8.16 1.80
C TRP A 546 -29.86 -8.90 2.90
N ASN A 547 -28.53 -8.79 2.88
CA ASN A 547 -27.66 -9.42 3.89
C ASN A 547 -27.80 -8.74 5.26
N GLY A 548 -27.90 -7.40 5.30
CA GLY A 548 -28.08 -6.63 6.53
C GLY A 548 -29.41 -6.87 7.24
N LYS A 549 -30.43 -7.39 6.54
CA LYS A 549 -31.66 -7.90 7.17
C LYS A 549 -31.49 -9.26 7.83
N ARG A 550 -30.45 -10.02 7.48
CA ARG A 550 -30.18 -11.38 7.98
C ARG A 550 -29.10 -11.44 9.06
N GLN A 551 -28.25 -10.43 9.17
CA GLN A 551 -27.21 -10.34 10.22
C GLN A 551 -27.60 -9.31 11.28
N PRO A 552 -27.48 -9.64 12.58
CA PRO A 552 -27.66 -8.65 13.64
C PRO A 552 -26.60 -7.54 13.51
N LYS A 553 -27.02 -6.27 13.65
CA LYS A 553 -26.16 -5.08 13.70
C LYS A 553 -25.22 -5.14 14.92
N LYS A 554 -24.14 -5.89 14.82
CA LYS A 554 -22.88 -5.57 15.50
C LYS A 554 -21.83 -5.55 14.41
N GLU A 555 -21.38 -4.37 14.03
CA GLU A 555 -20.03 -4.24 13.48
C GLU A 555 -19.08 -4.65 14.61
N ASP A 556 -18.90 -5.95 14.75
CA ASP A 556 -17.97 -6.54 15.70
C ASP A 556 -16.57 -6.51 15.08
N ASP A 557 -15.54 -6.34 15.91
CA ASP A 557 -14.14 -6.25 15.48
C ASP A 557 -13.70 -7.45 14.60
N GLN A 558 -14.42 -8.59 14.68
CA GLN A 558 -14.28 -9.75 13.81
C GLN A 558 -14.51 -9.47 12.31
N THR A 559 -15.39 -8.54 11.95
CA THR A 559 -15.71 -8.22 10.55
C THR A 559 -14.60 -7.46 9.83
N ILE A 560 -13.74 -6.77 10.57
CA ILE A 560 -12.60 -6.05 10.01
C ILE A 560 -11.52 -7.04 9.55
N TYR A 561 -11.25 -8.11 10.32
CA TYR A 561 -10.30 -9.17 9.92
C TYR A 561 -10.81 -10.07 8.80
N ASP A 562 -12.13 -10.16 8.63
CA ASP A 562 -12.74 -10.95 7.57
C ASP A 562 -12.25 -10.56 6.16
N ARG A 563 -11.82 -9.31 5.96
CA ARG A 563 -11.25 -8.83 4.69
C ARG A 563 -9.87 -9.43 4.36
N TYR A 564 -9.14 -9.90 5.37
CA TYR A 564 -7.86 -10.60 5.20
C TYR A 564 -8.04 -12.11 5.00
N LYS A 565 -9.23 -12.66 5.29
CA LYS A 565 -9.58 -14.08 5.05
C LYS A 565 -9.83 -14.41 3.57
N ARG A 566 -9.40 -13.54 2.64
CA ARG A 566 -9.43 -13.74 1.19
C ARG A 566 -10.79 -14.14 0.60
N LYS A 567 -11.91 -13.84 1.28
CA LYS A 567 -13.27 -14.24 0.85
C LYS A 567 -13.67 -13.69 -0.53
N ASP A 568 -13.05 -12.60 -0.94
CA ASP A 568 -13.23 -11.94 -2.23
C ASP A 568 -12.33 -12.51 -3.33
N VAL A 569 -11.21 -13.19 -3.01
CA VAL A 569 -10.19 -13.61 -4.01
C VAL A 569 -10.75 -14.59 -5.02
N GLU A 570 -11.40 -15.67 -4.58
CA GLU A 570 -11.97 -16.66 -5.50
C GLU A 570 -13.11 -16.08 -6.35
N LEU A 571 -13.89 -15.16 -5.77
CA LEU A 571 -14.94 -14.45 -6.51
C LEU A 571 -14.34 -13.48 -7.55
N LEU A 572 -13.26 -12.77 -7.21
CA LEU A 572 -12.54 -11.89 -8.14
C LEU A 572 -11.93 -12.71 -9.29
N LYS A 573 -11.34 -13.86 -8.97
CA LYS A 573 -10.84 -14.82 -9.97
C LYS A 573 -11.95 -15.25 -10.93
N MET A 574 -13.14 -15.59 -10.43
CA MET A 574 -14.30 -15.87 -11.29
C MET A 574 -14.68 -14.69 -12.19
N VAL A 575 -14.67 -13.45 -11.67
CA VAL A 575 -14.96 -12.25 -12.46
C VAL A 575 -13.93 -12.07 -13.58
N TYR A 576 -12.64 -12.25 -13.29
CA TYR A 576 -11.58 -12.18 -14.30
C TYR A 576 -11.67 -13.33 -15.31
N THR A 577 -12.00 -14.55 -14.89
CA THR A 577 -12.22 -15.69 -15.79
C THR A 577 -13.40 -15.44 -16.72
N TYR A 578 -14.51 -14.88 -16.22
CA TYR A 578 -15.63 -14.48 -17.05
C TYR A 578 -15.21 -13.43 -18.09
N ALA A 579 -14.55 -12.35 -17.65
CA ALA A 579 -14.07 -11.31 -18.54
C ALA A 579 -13.11 -11.87 -19.61
N PHE A 580 -12.17 -12.72 -19.19
CA PHE A 580 -11.24 -13.41 -20.08
C PHE A 580 -11.98 -14.24 -21.13
N ALA A 581 -12.90 -15.11 -20.71
CA ALA A 581 -13.60 -16.04 -21.60
C ALA A 581 -14.41 -15.30 -22.67
N VAL A 582 -15.19 -14.28 -22.29
CA VAL A 582 -16.00 -13.50 -23.24
C VAL A 582 -15.11 -12.78 -24.26
N GLN A 583 -14.04 -12.13 -23.80
CA GLN A 583 -13.13 -11.35 -24.66
C GLN A 583 -12.30 -12.23 -25.58
N ALA A 584 -11.79 -13.37 -25.07
CA ALA A 584 -11.04 -14.34 -25.85
C ALA A 584 -11.93 -15.00 -26.91
N THR A 585 -13.17 -15.34 -26.56
CA THR A 585 -14.13 -15.90 -27.51
C THR A 585 -14.42 -14.92 -28.64
N ALA A 586 -14.69 -13.65 -28.31
CA ALA A 586 -14.93 -12.62 -29.33
C ALA A 586 -13.71 -12.40 -30.24
N HIS A 587 -12.50 -12.42 -29.66
CA HIS A 587 -11.26 -12.27 -30.41
C HIS A 587 -11.03 -13.44 -31.38
N ILE A 588 -11.06 -14.67 -30.86
CA ILE A 588 -10.83 -15.89 -31.64
C ILE A 588 -11.91 -16.05 -32.72
N ALA A 589 -13.18 -15.77 -32.40
CA ALA A 589 -14.26 -15.82 -33.38
C ALA A 589 -14.08 -14.78 -34.49
N SER A 590 -13.65 -13.56 -34.15
CA SER A 590 -13.38 -12.50 -35.13
C SER A 590 -12.20 -12.85 -36.05
N LEU A 591 -11.13 -13.43 -35.50
CA LEU A 591 -9.98 -13.91 -36.28
C LEU A 591 -10.35 -15.09 -37.18
N ALA A 592 -11.12 -16.05 -36.66
CA ALA A 592 -11.58 -17.20 -37.43
C ALA A 592 -12.49 -16.77 -38.59
N TYR A 593 -13.40 -15.83 -38.35
CA TYR A 593 -14.23 -15.24 -39.40
C TYR A 593 -13.38 -14.50 -40.43
N ALA A 594 -12.45 -13.65 -39.99
CA ALA A 594 -11.54 -12.92 -40.87
C ALA A 594 -10.66 -13.85 -41.72
N TRP A 595 -10.21 -14.98 -41.16
CA TRP A 595 -9.43 -15.99 -41.87
C TRP A 595 -10.23 -16.69 -42.97
N GLN A 596 -11.51 -16.95 -42.73
CA GLN A 596 -12.39 -17.63 -43.70
C GLN A 596 -12.96 -16.70 -44.76
N HIS A 597 -13.04 -15.39 -44.49
CA HIS A 597 -13.70 -14.44 -45.37
C HIS A 597 -12.76 -13.97 -46.50
N PRO A 598 -13.10 -14.18 -47.79
CA PRO A 598 -12.19 -13.93 -48.92
C PRO A 598 -11.82 -12.46 -49.11
N GLY A 599 -12.66 -11.54 -48.60
CA GLY A 599 -12.43 -10.10 -48.66
C GLY A 599 -11.70 -9.47 -47.48
N ILE A 600 -11.31 -10.24 -46.45
CA ILE A 600 -10.69 -9.68 -45.23
C ILE A 600 -9.22 -10.08 -45.16
N ASN A 601 -8.34 -9.09 -44.97
CA ASN A 601 -6.93 -9.33 -44.72
C ASN A 601 -6.63 -9.04 -43.23
N ILE A 602 -6.37 -10.09 -42.45
CA ILE A 602 -6.16 -9.99 -40.99
C ILE A 602 -5.08 -8.96 -40.64
N TYR A 603 -3.95 -8.97 -41.37
CA TYR A 603 -2.89 -8.00 -41.13
C TYR A 603 -3.40 -6.59 -41.33
N LYS A 604 -4.03 -6.28 -42.47
CA LYS A 604 -4.57 -4.94 -42.75
C LYS A 604 -5.66 -4.52 -41.75
N THR A 605 -6.54 -5.44 -41.36
CA THR A 605 -7.71 -5.17 -40.50
C THR A 605 -7.35 -5.00 -39.01
N PHE A 606 -6.33 -5.70 -38.51
CA PHE A 606 -5.98 -5.70 -37.08
C PHE A 606 -4.57 -5.15 -36.77
N LEU A 607 -3.64 -5.25 -37.71
CA LEU A 607 -2.22 -4.92 -37.53
C LEU A 607 -1.72 -3.80 -38.47
N GLY A 608 -2.53 -3.42 -39.46
CA GLY A 608 -2.27 -2.44 -40.50
C GLY A 608 -2.38 -1.02 -39.97
N LEU A 609 -1.60 -0.70 -38.95
CA LEU A 609 -1.53 0.64 -38.39
C LEU A 609 -0.87 1.57 -39.41
N PRO A 610 -1.44 2.76 -39.68
CA PRO A 610 -0.74 3.77 -40.45
C PRO A 610 0.56 4.12 -39.73
N ASN A 611 1.68 4.17 -40.46
CA ASN A 611 3.00 4.49 -39.89
C ASN A 611 2.92 5.85 -39.17
N PRO A 612 2.93 5.88 -37.82
CA PRO A 612 2.67 7.11 -37.08
C PRO A 612 3.84 8.10 -37.16
N PHE A 613 4.96 7.72 -37.81
CA PHE A 613 6.22 8.46 -37.74
C PHE A 613 7.10 8.53 -38.98
N LYS A 614 6.77 7.92 -40.14
CA LYS A 614 7.67 7.78 -41.32
C LYS A 614 9.02 8.54 -41.20
N ALA A 615 10.13 7.91 -40.81
CA ALA A 615 10.46 7.14 -39.59
C ALA A 615 11.61 6.17 -39.92
N GLU A 616 12.80 6.40 -39.37
CA GLU A 616 13.74 5.31 -39.05
C GLU A 616 14.11 5.43 -37.58
N TRP A 617 13.62 4.48 -36.78
CA TRP A 617 13.94 4.40 -35.35
C TRP A 617 14.70 3.10 -35.12
N GLY A 618 16.02 3.22 -35.20
CA GLY A 618 16.97 2.15 -34.97
C GLY A 618 17.22 2.00 -33.48
N LEU A 619 16.80 0.86 -32.94
CA LEU A 619 17.30 0.32 -31.69
C LEU A 619 17.68 -1.13 -32.01
N SER A 620 18.98 -1.43 -31.91
CA SER A 620 19.54 -2.60 -32.59
C SER A 620 19.09 -3.94 -32.03
N THR A 621 18.63 -4.04 -30.78
CA THR A 621 17.70 -5.12 -30.39
C THR A 621 16.75 -4.72 -29.24
N LEU A 622 15.52 -5.26 -29.28
CA LEU A 622 14.48 -5.10 -28.27
C LEU A 622 14.80 -5.86 -26.95
N ILE A 623 15.54 -6.97 -27.07
CA ILE A 623 15.95 -7.85 -25.96
C ILE A 623 16.93 -7.14 -25.02
N GLU A 624 17.88 -6.37 -25.55
CA GLU A 624 18.85 -5.59 -24.75
C GLU A 624 18.21 -4.46 -23.93
N LYS A 625 17.00 -4.02 -24.30
CA LYS A 625 16.28 -2.92 -23.62
C LYS A 625 15.32 -3.40 -22.55
N LEU A 626 14.72 -4.57 -22.75
CA LEU A 626 13.81 -5.18 -21.79
C LEU A 626 14.57 -5.96 -20.71
N ALA A 627 15.73 -6.57 -21.02
CA ALA A 627 16.51 -7.39 -20.09
C ALA A 627 17.06 -6.65 -18.85
N VAL A 628 17.18 -5.32 -18.89
CA VAL A 628 17.63 -4.48 -17.75
C VAL A 628 16.52 -4.27 -16.71
N PHE A 629 15.25 -4.47 -17.07
CA PHE A 629 14.08 -4.20 -16.22
C PHE A 629 13.49 -5.45 -15.53
N PHE A 630 13.60 -6.65 -16.13
CA PHE A 630 12.80 -7.83 -15.77
C PHE A 630 13.53 -8.94 -14.97
N ARG A 631 14.47 -8.64 -14.08
CA ARG A 631 15.22 -9.67 -13.30
C ARG A 631 14.42 -10.38 -12.19
N THR A 632 13.14 -10.66 -12.41
CA THR A 632 12.39 -11.68 -11.65
C THR A 632 11.73 -12.64 -12.65
N CYS A 633 12.06 -13.93 -12.55
CA CYS A 633 11.64 -14.97 -13.51
C CYS A 633 10.12 -14.98 -13.75
N GLU A 634 9.34 -14.73 -12.71
CA GLU A 634 7.88 -14.68 -12.78
C GLU A 634 7.33 -13.42 -13.48
N ALA A 635 7.96 -12.25 -13.30
CA ALA A 635 7.53 -11.04 -14.02
C ALA A 635 7.91 -11.09 -15.50
N ALA A 636 9.03 -11.71 -15.85
CA ALA A 636 9.43 -11.95 -17.24
C ALA A 636 8.43 -12.86 -17.97
N LYS A 637 8.00 -13.96 -17.32
CA LYS A 637 6.94 -14.82 -17.85
C LYS A 637 5.62 -14.07 -18.04
N ALA A 638 5.22 -13.25 -17.06
CA ALA A 638 4.02 -12.43 -17.18
C ALA A 638 4.12 -11.43 -18.34
N ALA A 639 5.26 -10.75 -18.53
CA ALA A 639 5.48 -9.81 -19.63
C ALA A 639 5.44 -10.50 -21.01
N LEU A 640 6.12 -11.65 -21.16
CA LEU A 640 6.04 -12.46 -22.38
C LEU A 640 4.63 -12.97 -22.63
N GLY A 641 3.93 -13.40 -21.58
CA GLY A 641 2.53 -13.77 -21.62
C GLY A 641 1.62 -12.63 -22.06
N VAL A 642 1.91 -11.38 -21.66
CA VAL A 642 1.17 -10.20 -22.12
C VAL A 642 1.40 -9.95 -23.61
N ILE A 643 2.64 -10.05 -24.09
CA ILE A 643 2.94 -9.88 -25.51
C ILE A 643 2.25 -10.96 -26.34
N ALA A 644 2.42 -12.23 -25.97
CA ALA A 644 1.81 -13.36 -26.67
C ALA A 644 0.27 -13.30 -26.60
N GLY A 645 -0.27 -12.98 -25.42
CA GLY A 645 -1.71 -12.91 -25.18
C GLY A 645 -2.43 -11.92 -26.09
N GLN A 646 -1.81 -10.76 -26.37
CA GLN A 646 -2.43 -9.75 -27.24
C GLN A 646 -2.77 -10.29 -28.64
N PHE A 647 -1.97 -11.22 -29.15
CA PHE A 647 -2.18 -11.86 -30.46
C PHE A 647 -3.04 -13.13 -30.38
N LEU A 648 -2.94 -13.88 -29.28
CA LEU A 648 -3.60 -15.18 -29.16
C LEU A 648 -5.04 -15.07 -28.68
N VAL A 649 -5.30 -14.19 -27.71
CA VAL A 649 -6.60 -14.10 -27.01
C VAL A 649 -7.15 -12.67 -26.98
N GLY A 650 -6.43 -11.70 -27.54
CA GLY A 650 -6.81 -10.31 -27.57
C GLY A 650 -6.37 -9.54 -26.32
N SER A 651 -6.32 -8.20 -26.45
CA SER A 651 -5.77 -7.30 -25.45
C SER A 651 -6.59 -7.26 -24.15
N GLY A 652 -7.91 -7.28 -24.25
CA GLY A 652 -8.83 -7.29 -23.11
C GLY A 652 -8.72 -8.59 -22.31
N ALA A 653 -8.74 -9.76 -22.97
CA ALA A 653 -8.56 -11.03 -22.29
C ALA A 653 -7.17 -11.11 -21.60
N THR A 654 -6.12 -10.67 -22.29
CA THR A 654 -4.76 -10.58 -21.73
C THR A 654 -4.74 -9.71 -20.48
N TRP A 655 -5.42 -8.58 -20.50
CA TRP A 655 -5.54 -7.67 -19.36
C TRP A 655 -6.23 -8.37 -18.17
N ALA A 656 -7.35 -9.06 -18.39
CA ALA A 656 -8.02 -9.83 -17.34
C ALA A 656 -7.13 -10.94 -16.78
N GLY A 657 -6.39 -11.65 -17.62
CA GLY A 657 -5.44 -12.69 -17.20
C GLY A 657 -4.28 -12.14 -16.36
N LEU A 658 -3.74 -10.97 -16.72
CA LEU A 658 -2.71 -10.30 -15.93
C LEU A 658 -3.25 -9.86 -14.55
N TRP A 659 -4.48 -9.37 -14.48
CA TRP A 659 -5.11 -8.99 -13.20
C TRP A 659 -5.46 -10.20 -12.34
N TYR A 660 -5.89 -11.31 -12.95
CA TYR A 660 -6.04 -12.60 -12.28
C TYR A 660 -4.71 -13.04 -11.63
N TRP A 661 -3.61 -13.02 -12.40
CA TRP A 661 -2.29 -13.36 -11.89
C TRP A 661 -1.84 -12.41 -10.77
N ARG A 662 -2.04 -11.10 -10.94
CA ARG A 662 -1.72 -10.10 -9.91
C ARG A 662 -2.49 -10.38 -8.62
N GLU A 663 -3.78 -10.70 -8.71
CA GLU A 663 -4.62 -10.98 -7.55
C GLU A 663 -4.09 -12.18 -6.77
N ASP A 664 -3.71 -13.25 -7.48
CA ASP A 664 -3.10 -14.44 -6.89
C ASP A 664 -1.78 -14.11 -6.18
N LYS A 665 -0.89 -13.34 -6.81
CA LYS A 665 0.39 -12.95 -6.23
C LYS A 665 0.24 -12.04 -5.01
N ILE A 666 -0.62 -11.01 -5.06
CA ILE A 666 -0.82 -10.10 -3.93
C ILE A 666 -1.53 -10.82 -2.78
N ALA A 667 -2.56 -11.63 -3.06
CA ALA A 667 -3.24 -12.40 -2.04
C ALA A 667 -2.29 -13.37 -1.34
N GLY A 668 -1.44 -14.07 -2.10
CA GLY A 668 -0.45 -15.02 -1.59
C GLY A 668 0.63 -14.45 -0.68
N LEU A 669 0.78 -13.11 -0.61
CA LEU A 669 1.72 -12.47 0.34
C LEU A 669 1.24 -12.52 1.80
N MET A 670 -0.07 -12.66 2.04
CA MET A 670 -0.61 -12.78 3.40
C MET A 670 -0.26 -14.17 3.99
N ARG A 671 0.08 -14.23 5.29
CA ARG A 671 0.41 -15.49 5.99
C ARG A 671 -0.71 -15.84 6.97
N GLU A 672 -1.40 -16.94 6.68
CA GLU A 672 -2.53 -17.48 7.49
C GLU A 672 -2.08 -18.42 8.59
#